data_AF-A0A9D6F9H9-F1
#
_entry.id   AF-A0A9D6F9H9-F1
#
_cell.length_a   1.000
_cell.length_b   1.000
_cell.length_c   1.000
_cell.angle_alpha   90.00
_cell.angle_beta   90.00
_cell.angle_gamma   90.00
#
_symmetry.space_group_name_H-M   'P 1'
#
loop_
_entity.id
_entity.type
_entity.pdbx_description
1 polymer ?
#
loop_
_entity_poly.entity_id
_entity_poly.type
_entity_poly.pdbx_seq_one_letter_code
_entity_poly.pdbx_strand_id
1 'polypeptide(L)'
;MVEKKTLACLLLWAMIPGVLVCAQSSVPAPDIGQLKKKPIAVGGGKVGDLLRQWWKDGTASGNAGDFYDNRDGDHSPLNLAPWPQMSAIKYSPADIKLRRNWAAQHVIIPHVTFGNSSTSAPAHLGGSNPRRYYVSQFGLSFLYDEYTKNNLYIYPEHRDHDPGHNGNRPGGEGFGDLYPTNTPYLIISQGSSGSDQPFMRMMPVVLAAFRPDVKKKLTETGALMPTIQMLFRSCNKHLKDPKEYLTGKAHPTVFEGSWVDELAMVKAAHALTLDSLPPMVQMRVLEDDTATNGIDFFDLGPSEVLGYTPACIARIHRGRAYQQRLVVDAGASYDLNKKKLTYTWVILRGDPAKIKIVPKKDDQSVVEITVAYHDRRPIAPGSPMESNRVDIGCFVHNDAHYSAPGFVTVHTLDREARAYNVNGMPLDIAHGMGEVDVRVADWDRLLIGVVEEAYTQKILIVSAKQRDRLEELIVERKLVMLLFQIEQKQLKKAEAALAAAKSPAEKETAKKQLAEIKTAIQERKKNDETRLNQKDAALGDSPRHFVLSRIARLTQDPLFTVKHADWLKKNRKPASEARIKSLWKKMEHLGIAQPNGTLTPLLPGKALADAKWTQFERSQLEWLHASLLAELAFPGGLQVNYRTNYVDHRLSVPREWRDVYRYDPKGQFIGWMRYSATGVHVFNHEGLLAVERDLRGRVVKGRVVRYLRDPVKGKAFLNPNPLRWVPGETVVAYEFVGRDDWRGKRVGIGK
;
A
#
# COMPACT_ATOMS: atom_id res chain seq x y z
N MET A 1 -7.98 -27.45 -50.18
CA MET A 1 -6.89 -26.67 -50.79
C MET A 1 -6.98 -25.24 -50.26
N VAL A 2 -5.83 -24.66 -49.88
CA VAL A 2 -5.61 -23.35 -49.23
C VAL A 2 -5.98 -23.32 -47.73
N GLU A 3 -5.19 -23.86 -46.79
CA GLU A 3 -3.83 -23.55 -46.29
C GLU A 3 -3.63 -22.24 -45.50
N LYS A 4 -3.43 -22.44 -44.18
CA LYS A 4 -2.43 -21.82 -43.27
C LYS A 4 -2.21 -20.31 -43.37
N LYS A 5 -2.73 -19.57 -42.37
CA LYS A 5 -2.04 -18.49 -41.62
C LYS A 5 -3.02 -17.79 -40.66
N THR A 6 -3.19 -18.31 -39.44
CA THR A 6 -3.56 -17.51 -38.24
C THR A 6 -3.54 -18.42 -37.00
N LEU A 7 -2.35 -18.90 -36.63
CA LEU A 7 -2.13 -19.54 -35.34
C LEU A 7 -0.73 -19.19 -34.83
N ALA A 8 -0.54 -17.93 -34.46
CA ALA A 8 0.68 -17.46 -33.80
C ALA A 8 0.36 -16.16 -33.04
N CYS A 9 0.03 -16.27 -31.75
CA CYS A 9 0.23 -15.24 -30.70
C CYS A 9 -0.55 -15.54 -29.38
N LEU A 10 -0.96 -16.78 -29.12
CA LEU A 10 -1.43 -17.21 -27.79
C LEU A 10 -0.41 -18.20 -27.22
N LEU A 11 0.72 -17.67 -26.75
CA LEU A 11 1.61 -18.39 -25.85
C LEU A 11 0.93 -18.46 -24.48
N LEU A 12 0.08 -19.47 -24.32
CA LEU A 12 -0.31 -20.00 -23.02
C LEU A 12 0.97 -20.44 -22.29
N TRP A 13 1.33 -19.72 -21.23
CA TRP A 13 2.22 -20.22 -20.20
C TRP A 13 1.48 -21.28 -19.37
N ALA A 14 1.39 -22.50 -19.90
CA ALA A 14 1.18 -23.68 -19.08
C ALA A 14 2.55 -24.08 -18.52
N MET A 15 2.85 -23.63 -17.30
CA MET A 15 4.05 -24.04 -16.58
C MET A 15 3.88 -25.49 -16.12
N ILE A 16 4.55 -26.40 -16.83
CA ILE A 16 4.86 -27.74 -16.33
C ILE A 16 5.82 -27.58 -15.15
N PRO A 17 5.59 -28.22 -13.99
CA PRO A 17 6.55 -28.21 -12.88
C PRO A 17 7.75 -29.08 -13.28
N GLY A 18 8.76 -28.43 -13.82
CA GLY A 18 10.02 -29.05 -14.21
C GLY A 18 11.07 -27.96 -14.33
N VAL A 19 12.13 -28.10 -13.54
CA VAL A 19 13.30 -27.24 -13.45
C VAL A 19 13.77 -26.79 -14.85
N LEU A 20 13.41 -25.58 -15.26
CA LEU A 20 14.06 -24.90 -16.37
C LEU A 20 15.25 -24.12 -15.78
N VAL A 21 16.37 -24.83 -15.59
CA VAL A 21 17.68 -24.16 -15.55
C VAL A 21 17.94 -23.64 -16.96
N CYS A 22 17.38 -22.47 -17.29
CA CYS A 22 17.88 -21.71 -18.42
C CYS A 22 19.22 -21.11 -18.01
N ALA A 23 20.30 -21.84 -18.30
CA ALA A 23 21.65 -21.30 -18.16
C ALA A 23 21.74 -19.97 -18.93
N GLN A 24 22.04 -18.88 -18.22
CA GLN A 24 22.56 -17.68 -18.87
C GLN A 24 23.85 -18.09 -19.60
N SER A 25 24.00 -17.67 -20.86
CA SER A 25 25.21 -17.93 -21.63
C SER A 25 26.40 -17.32 -20.89
N SER A 26 27.24 -18.17 -20.31
CA SER A 26 28.33 -17.75 -19.42
C SER A 26 29.46 -17.11 -20.21
N VAL A 27 29.78 -15.85 -19.89
CA VAL A 27 31.15 -15.33 -19.98
C VAL A 27 32.08 -16.28 -19.20
N PRO A 28 33.36 -16.48 -19.61
CA PRO A 28 34.29 -17.32 -18.85
C PRO A 28 34.24 -17.01 -17.35
N ALA A 29 34.15 -18.06 -16.53
CA ALA A 29 34.16 -17.91 -15.09
C ALA A 29 35.41 -17.13 -14.65
N PRO A 30 35.30 -16.17 -13.73
CA PRO A 30 36.45 -15.39 -13.29
C PRO A 30 37.52 -16.29 -12.67
N ASP A 31 38.79 -16.03 -12.96
CA ASP A 31 39.91 -16.71 -12.32
C ASP A 31 40.01 -16.30 -10.85
N ILE A 32 39.47 -17.14 -9.97
CA ILE A 32 39.43 -16.94 -8.52
C ILE A 32 40.84 -16.79 -7.94
N GLY A 33 41.83 -17.52 -8.48
CA GLY A 33 43.21 -17.45 -8.03
C GLY A 33 43.83 -16.08 -8.31
N GLN A 34 43.54 -15.49 -9.48
CA GLN A 34 43.98 -14.14 -9.81
C GLN A 34 43.22 -13.07 -9.04
N LEU A 35 41.92 -13.25 -8.79
CA LEU A 35 41.15 -12.32 -7.96
C LEU A 35 41.69 -12.25 -6.54
N LYS A 36 42.06 -13.40 -5.93
CA LYS A 36 42.67 -13.42 -4.58
C LYS A 36 44.00 -12.66 -4.48
N LYS A 37 44.73 -12.48 -5.58
CA LYS A 37 45.97 -11.68 -5.60
C LYS A 37 45.71 -10.18 -5.56
N LYS A 38 44.49 -9.73 -5.89
CA LYS A 38 44.13 -8.31 -5.83
C LYS A 38 43.86 -7.88 -4.38
N PRO A 39 44.00 -6.57 -4.06
CA PRO A 39 43.62 -6.04 -2.76
C PRO A 39 42.17 -6.36 -2.42
N ILE A 40 41.89 -6.76 -1.16
CA ILE A 40 40.53 -7.03 -0.67
C ILE A 40 39.64 -5.78 -0.71
N ALA A 41 40.23 -4.60 -0.46
CA ALA A 41 39.55 -3.31 -0.52
C ALA A 41 40.54 -2.17 -0.81
N VAL A 42 40.09 -1.18 -1.58
CA VAL A 42 40.82 0.07 -1.89
C VAL A 42 40.09 1.25 -1.25
N GLY A 43 40.77 2.02 -0.39
CA GLY A 43 40.12 3.08 0.39
C GLY A 43 39.23 2.53 1.52
N GLY A 44 38.03 3.09 1.70
CA GLY A 44 36.99 2.57 2.61
C GLY A 44 37.12 2.95 4.09
N GLY A 45 38.00 3.90 4.43
CA GLY A 45 38.24 4.34 5.80
C GLY A 45 38.51 3.17 6.76
N LYS A 46 37.98 3.27 7.98
CA LYS A 46 38.17 2.27 9.05
C LYS A 46 37.72 0.86 8.66
N VAL A 47 36.66 0.72 7.85
CA VAL A 47 36.19 -0.59 7.37
C VAL A 47 37.22 -1.19 6.41
N GLY A 48 37.71 -0.41 5.46
CA GLY A 48 38.76 -0.85 4.54
C GLY A 48 40.07 -1.22 5.24
N ASP A 49 40.45 -0.47 6.28
CA ASP A 49 41.64 -0.77 7.10
C ASP A 49 41.52 -2.12 7.81
N LEU A 50 40.37 -2.40 8.44
CA LEU A 50 40.10 -3.68 9.10
C LEU A 50 40.14 -4.84 8.11
N LEU A 51 39.48 -4.69 6.94
CA LEU A 51 39.48 -5.73 5.92
C LEU A 51 40.89 -6.04 5.41
N ARG A 52 41.70 -5.02 5.15
CA ARG A 52 43.10 -5.22 4.72
C ARG A 52 43.92 -5.93 5.79
N GLN A 53 43.74 -5.57 7.06
CA GLN A 53 44.41 -6.22 8.17
C GLN A 53 43.98 -7.70 8.30
N TRP A 54 42.69 -7.97 8.37
CA TRP A 54 42.17 -9.35 8.47
C TRP A 54 42.50 -10.22 7.24
N TRP A 55 42.58 -9.61 6.06
CA TRP A 55 43.05 -10.31 4.86
C TRP A 55 44.53 -10.70 4.95
N LYS A 56 45.38 -9.78 5.41
CA LYS A 56 46.80 -10.06 5.68
C LYS A 56 46.97 -11.16 6.73
N ASP A 57 46.11 -11.17 7.73
CA ASP A 57 46.10 -12.18 8.80
C ASP A 57 45.47 -13.52 8.37
N GLY A 58 44.91 -13.59 7.15
CA GLY A 58 44.24 -14.79 6.63
C GLY A 58 42.90 -15.11 7.32
N THR A 59 42.33 -14.15 8.06
CA THR A 59 41.10 -14.32 8.84
C THR A 59 39.86 -13.77 8.16
N ALA A 60 39.99 -13.01 7.07
CA ALA A 60 38.88 -12.56 6.22
C ALA A 60 38.78 -13.42 4.96
N SER A 61 37.55 -13.70 4.49
CA SER A 61 37.31 -14.52 3.29
C SER A 61 37.59 -13.81 1.97
N GLY A 62 37.49 -12.47 1.97
CA GLY A 62 37.52 -11.68 0.74
C GLY A 62 36.29 -11.90 -0.15
N ASN A 63 36.34 -11.35 -1.37
CA ASN A 63 35.22 -11.42 -2.34
C ASN A 63 35.50 -12.25 -3.59
N ALA A 64 36.65 -12.94 -3.66
CA ALA A 64 36.95 -13.77 -4.81
C ALA A 64 35.93 -14.94 -4.90
N GLY A 65 35.03 -14.88 -5.87
CA GLY A 65 33.92 -15.83 -6.05
C GLY A 65 32.54 -15.29 -5.67
N ASP A 66 32.47 -14.07 -5.13
CA ASP A 66 31.22 -13.33 -4.96
C ASP A 66 30.90 -12.53 -6.22
N PHE A 67 29.61 -12.33 -6.47
CA PHE A 67 29.12 -11.62 -7.65
C PHE A 67 28.17 -10.47 -7.29
N TYR A 68 28.34 -9.38 -8.03
CA TYR A 68 27.38 -8.29 -8.13
C TYR A 68 26.57 -8.43 -9.43
N ASP A 69 25.24 -8.43 -9.32
CA ASP A 69 24.33 -8.42 -10.47
C ASP A 69 23.59 -7.09 -10.62
N ASN A 70 23.80 -6.39 -11.73
CA ASN A 70 23.02 -5.22 -12.09
C ASN A 70 21.89 -5.57 -13.06
N ARG A 71 20.64 -5.31 -12.63
CA ARG A 71 19.43 -5.55 -13.43
C ARG A 71 18.65 -4.30 -13.78
N ASP A 72 19.29 -3.15 -13.92
CA ASP A 72 18.65 -1.93 -14.44
C ASP A 72 19.33 -1.34 -15.68
N GLY A 73 20.15 -2.13 -16.38
CA GLY A 73 20.85 -1.66 -17.58
C GLY A 73 21.85 -0.55 -17.28
N ASP A 74 22.53 -0.61 -16.13
CA ASP A 74 23.50 0.38 -15.69
C ASP A 74 22.93 1.78 -15.41
N HIS A 75 21.67 1.81 -14.99
CA HIS A 75 21.01 3.03 -14.53
C HIS A 75 21.41 3.41 -13.09
N SER A 76 21.60 2.43 -12.19
CA SER A 76 22.17 2.65 -10.86
C SER A 76 23.21 1.60 -10.49
N PRO A 77 24.36 1.55 -11.20
CA PRO A 77 25.38 0.54 -10.98
C PRO A 77 26.12 0.79 -9.67
N LEU A 78 26.57 -0.29 -9.03
CA LEU A 78 27.56 -0.21 -7.96
C LEU A 78 28.96 0.02 -8.58
N ASN A 79 29.66 1.05 -8.12
CA ASN A 79 31.08 1.23 -8.46
C ASN A 79 31.91 0.13 -7.77
N LEU A 80 32.47 -0.81 -8.55
CA LEU A 80 33.26 -1.93 -8.03
C LEU A 80 34.73 -1.62 -7.78
N ALA A 81 35.25 -0.45 -8.19
CA ALA A 81 36.67 -0.10 -8.01
C ALA A 81 37.16 -0.24 -6.55
N PRO A 82 36.37 0.06 -5.50
CA PRO A 82 36.76 -0.17 -4.11
C PRO A 82 36.93 -1.64 -3.70
N TRP A 83 36.39 -2.60 -4.45
CA TRP A 83 36.42 -4.04 -4.13
C TRP A 83 36.97 -4.87 -5.30
N PRO A 84 38.30 -4.81 -5.59
CA PRO A 84 38.89 -5.42 -6.78
C PRO A 84 38.71 -6.94 -6.93
N GLN A 85 38.42 -7.65 -5.82
CA GLN A 85 38.16 -9.10 -5.82
C GLN A 85 36.74 -9.47 -6.25
N MET A 86 35.78 -8.52 -6.21
CA MET A 86 34.38 -8.74 -6.57
C MET A 86 34.21 -8.87 -8.09
N SER A 87 33.37 -9.81 -8.52
CA SER A 87 33.03 -9.98 -9.94
C SER A 87 31.67 -9.37 -10.27
N ALA A 88 31.49 -8.86 -11.48
CA ALA A 88 30.18 -8.46 -11.99
C ALA A 88 29.59 -9.57 -12.85
N ILE A 89 28.28 -9.83 -12.72
CA ILE A 89 27.53 -10.62 -13.69
C ILE A 89 27.48 -9.84 -15.00
N LYS A 90 27.93 -10.48 -16.08
CA LYS A 90 27.93 -9.89 -17.43
C LYS A 90 26.88 -10.58 -18.27
N TYR A 91 25.99 -9.77 -18.83
CA TYR A 91 24.95 -10.24 -19.73
C TYR A 91 25.44 -10.24 -21.18
N SER A 92 25.20 -11.33 -21.91
CA SER A 92 25.50 -11.39 -23.33
C SER A 92 24.57 -10.46 -24.14
N PRO A 93 24.94 -10.08 -25.38
CA PRO A 93 24.02 -9.36 -26.26
C PRO A 93 22.67 -10.08 -26.46
N ALA A 94 22.65 -11.41 -26.43
CA ALA A 94 21.42 -12.21 -26.52
C ALA A 94 20.57 -12.07 -25.25
N ASP A 95 21.20 -12.09 -24.07
CA ASP A 95 20.51 -11.91 -22.79
C ASP A 95 19.91 -10.49 -22.68
N ILE A 96 20.64 -9.46 -23.13
CA ILE A 96 20.17 -8.07 -23.18
C ILE A 96 18.98 -7.94 -24.13
N LYS A 97 19.03 -8.57 -25.32
CA LYS A 97 17.91 -8.59 -26.27
C LYS A 97 16.65 -9.22 -25.67
N LEU A 98 16.81 -10.22 -24.80
CA LEU A 98 15.73 -10.86 -24.04
C LEU A 98 15.39 -10.14 -22.73
N ARG A 99 16.00 -8.98 -22.45
CA ARG A 99 15.83 -8.20 -21.21
C ARG A 99 16.10 -8.97 -19.92
N ARG A 100 17.03 -9.93 -19.96
CA ARG A 100 17.45 -10.67 -18.76
C ARG A 100 18.27 -9.82 -17.78
N ASN A 101 18.77 -8.66 -18.21
CA ASN A 101 19.46 -7.66 -17.40
C ASN A 101 18.54 -6.53 -16.90
N TRP A 102 17.22 -6.73 -16.92
CA TRP A 102 16.25 -5.66 -16.63
C TRP A 102 15.18 -6.12 -15.64
N ALA A 103 14.83 -5.26 -14.69
CA ALA A 103 13.83 -5.49 -13.64
C ALA A 103 14.18 -6.63 -12.65
N ALA A 104 13.18 -7.04 -11.86
CA ALA A 104 13.22 -8.16 -10.94
C ALA A 104 13.98 -9.39 -11.48
N GLN A 105 14.76 -10.04 -10.60
CA GLN A 105 15.41 -11.31 -10.87
C GLN A 105 14.38 -12.45 -10.93
N HIS A 106 14.58 -13.39 -11.85
CA HIS A 106 13.69 -14.55 -11.99
C HIS A 106 14.47 -15.86 -12.17
N VAL A 107 15.79 -15.80 -11.97
CA VAL A 107 16.72 -16.92 -12.08
C VAL A 107 17.63 -16.89 -10.87
N ILE A 108 17.78 -18.03 -10.22
CA ILE A 108 18.76 -18.18 -9.14
C ILE A 108 20.15 -18.27 -9.77
N ILE A 109 21.03 -17.34 -9.41
CA ILE A 109 22.42 -17.39 -9.85
C ILE A 109 23.17 -18.42 -9.00
N PRO A 110 23.89 -19.39 -9.61
CA PRO A 110 24.54 -20.49 -8.89
C PRO A 110 25.84 -20.07 -8.18
N HIS A 111 25.87 -18.85 -7.62
CA HIS A 111 27.00 -18.26 -6.90
C HIS A 111 26.48 -17.37 -5.76
N VAL A 112 27.37 -17.03 -4.81
CA VAL A 112 27.08 -15.99 -3.82
C VAL A 112 26.88 -14.67 -4.56
N THR A 113 25.64 -14.21 -4.61
CA THR A 113 25.26 -13.07 -5.47
C THR A 113 24.45 -12.07 -4.68
N PHE A 114 24.76 -10.79 -4.85
CA PHE A 114 23.84 -9.72 -4.50
C PHE A 114 23.63 -8.83 -5.71
N GLY A 115 22.50 -8.13 -5.76
CA GLY A 115 22.20 -7.32 -6.92
C GLY A 115 21.13 -6.28 -6.69
N ASN A 116 20.93 -5.43 -7.69
CA ASN A 116 19.89 -4.41 -7.65
C ASN A 116 19.16 -4.25 -8.97
N SER A 117 18.00 -3.60 -8.89
CA SER A 117 17.34 -3.00 -10.04
C SER A 117 16.53 -1.81 -9.57
N SER A 118 16.95 -0.61 -9.97
CA SER A 118 16.22 0.63 -9.69
C SER A 118 15.03 0.88 -10.63
N THR A 119 14.60 -0.13 -11.37
CA THR A 119 13.43 -0.05 -12.26
C THR A 119 12.13 -0.25 -11.50
N SER A 120 11.08 0.46 -11.91
CA SER A 120 9.74 0.32 -11.34
C SER A 120 8.68 0.63 -12.39
N ALA A 121 7.47 0.13 -12.18
CA ALA A 121 6.30 0.70 -12.82
C ALA A 121 5.70 1.77 -11.89
N PRO A 122 4.85 2.69 -12.40
CA PRO A 122 4.05 3.54 -11.54
C PRO A 122 3.29 2.70 -10.49
N ALA A 123 3.13 3.22 -9.27
CA ALA A 123 2.48 2.50 -8.17
C ALA A 123 1.07 2.00 -8.55
N HIS A 124 0.29 2.74 -9.33
CA HIS A 124 -1.02 2.27 -9.79
C HIS A 124 -0.97 1.25 -10.94
N LEU A 125 0.20 1.01 -11.55
CA LEU A 125 0.44 0.12 -12.70
C LEU A 125 1.42 -1.04 -12.39
N GLY A 126 1.47 -1.49 -11.15
CA GLY A 126 2.22 -2.69 -10.74
C GLY A 126 3.38 -2.42 -9.79
N GLY A 127 3.79 -1.16 -9.64
CA GLY A 127 4.74 -0.71 -8.62
C GLY A 127 6.18 -1.23 -8.77
N SER A 128 6.88 -1.23 -7.64
CA SER A 128 8.26 -1.66 -7.45
C SER A 128 8.46 -3.16 -7.67
N ASN A 129 9.72 -3.56 -7.86
CA ASN A 129 10.09 -4.96 -8.00
C ASN A 129 9.68 -5.83 -6.79
N PRO A 130 9.90 -5.40 -5.52
CA PRO A 130 9.42 -6.16 -4.35
C PRO A 130 7.91 -6.42 -4.38
N ARG A 131 7.11 -5.42 -4.76
CA ARG A 131 5.65 -5.56 -4.80
C ARG A 131 5.20 -6.60 -5.83
N ARG A 132 5.95 -6.77 -6.94
CA ARG A 132 5.67 -7.81 -7.93
C ARG A 132 5.81 -9.22 -7.38
N TYR A 133 6.78 -9.47 -6.50
CA TYR A 133 6.90 -10.77 -5.86
C TYR A 133 5.84 -10.98 -4.78
N TYR A 134 5.60 -9.96 -3.95
CA TYR A 134 4.75 -10.05 -2.77
C TYR A 134 3.27 -10.29 -3.05
N VAL A 135 2.79 -10.03 -4.27
CA VAL A 135 1.39 -10.26 -4.67
C VAL A 135 1.09 -11.69 -5.14
N SER A 136 2.00 -12.65 -4.97
CA SER A 136 1.76 -14.04 -5.39
C SER A 136 2.58 -15.08 -4.61
N GLN A 137 2.02 -16.29 -4.46
CA GLN A 137 2.75 -17.46 -3.94
C GLN A 137 4.04 -17.73 -4.72
N PHE A 138 4.00 -17.67 -6.06
CA PHE A 138 5.16 -17.95 -6.90
C PHE A 138 6.31 -16.97 -6.60
N GLY A 139 6.01 -15.68 -6.48
CA GLY A 139 7.00 -14.68 -6.12
C GLY A 139 7.61 -14.91 -4.74
N LEU A 140 6.80 -15.25 -3.74
CA LEU A 140 7.30 -15.57 -2.40
C LEU A 140 8.18 -16.82 -2.38
N SER A 141 7.80 -17.89 -3.07
CA SER A 141 8.61 -19.10 -3.21
C SER A 141 9.94 -18.81 -3.89
N PHE A 142 9.94 -18.02 -4.96
CA PHE A 142 11.16 -17.61 -5.66
C PHE A 142 12.11 -16.83 -4.74
N LEU A 143 11.58 -15.87 -3.97
CA LEU A 143 12.38 -15.10 -3.02
C LEU A 143 12.97 -15.97 -1.89
N TYR A 144 12.22 -16.99 -1.42
CA TYR A 144 12.77 -17.96 -0.46
C TYR A 144 13.90 -18.80 -1.07
N ASP A 145 13.76 -19.18 -2.35
CA ASP A 145 14.82 -19.85 -3.09
C ASP A 145 16.07 -18.97 -3.23
N GLU A 146 15.94 -17.68 -3.58
CA GLU A 146 17.07 -16.74 -3.59
C GLU A 146 17.77 -16.69 -2.24
N TYR A 147 16.99 -16.47 -1.19
CA TYR A 147 17.45 -16.35 0.18
C TYR A 147 18.25 -17.58 0.66
N THR A 148 17.78 -18.79 0.34
CA THR A 148 18.45 -20.04 0.74
C THR A 148 19.54 -20.50 -0.22
N LYS A 149 19.59 -19.97 -1.44
CA LYS A 149 20.60 -20.29 -2.45
C LYS A 149 21.62 -19.16 -2.62
N ASN A 150 21.88 -18.44 -1.53
CA ASN A 150 22.94 -17.43 -1.43
C ASN A 150 22.79 -16.24 -2.40
N ASN A 151 21.55 -15.85 -2.72
CA ASN A 151 21.21 -14.67 -3.52
C ASN A 151 20.45 -13.66 -2.65
N LEU A 152 20.82 -12.38 -2.71
CA LEU A 152 20.11 -11.30 -1.99
C LEU A 152 20.03 -10.03 -2.84
N TYR A 153 18.83 -9.63 -3.22
CA TYR A 153 18.61 -8.43 -4.01
C TYR A 153 18.12 -7.24 -3.19
N ILE A 154 18.54 -6.05 -3.61
CA ILE A 154 18.17 -4.76 -3.07
C ILE A 154 17.37 -4.00 -4.11
N TYR A 155 16.20 -3.52 -3.73
CA TYR A 155 15.32 -2.77 -4.63
C TYR A 155 14.78 -1.50 -3.94
N PRO A 156 14.69 -0.37 -4.65
CA PRO A 156 13.94 0.79 -4.15
C PRO A 156 12.43 0.52 -4.07
N GLU A 157 11.75 1.10 -3.08
CA GLU A 157 10.27 1.07 -2.99
C GLU A 157 9.61 1.95 -4.06
N HIS A 158 10.33 2.98 -4.50
CA HIS A 158 9.91 4.00 -5.44
C HIS A 158 8.75 4.90 -4.97
N ARG A 159 7.52 4.37 -4.97
CA ARG A 159 6.28 5.05 -4.55
C ARG A 159 5.27 4.09 -3.91
N ASP A 160 5.72 2.90 -3.55
CA ASP A 160 4.90 1.87 -2.91
C ASP A 160 4.85 2.03 -1.39
N HIS A 161 5.62 2.97 -0.85
CA HIS A 161 5.69 3.31 0.56
C HIS A 161 5.88 4.82 0.73
N ASP A 162 4.92 5.60 0.19
CA ASP A 162 4.83 7.07 0.31
C ASP A 162 3.50 7.47 0.99
N PRO A 163 3.45 8.34 2.02
CA PRO A 163 2.23 8.67 2.76
C PRO A 163 1.02 9.06 1.88
N GLY A 164 -0.18 8.55 2.19
CA GLY A 164 -1.43 8.84 1.47
C GLY A 164 -2.24 7.57 1.16
N HIS A 165 -3.38 7.67 0.48
CA HIS A 165 -4.24 6.52 0.14
C HIS A 165 -4.45 6.30 -1.36
N ASN A 166 -4.26 7.36 -2.16
CA ASN A 166 -4.88 7.46 -3.49
C ASN A 166 -3.97 8.10 -4.56
N GLY A 167 -2.69 8.35 -4.25
CA GLY A 167 -1.67 8.78 -5.21
C GLY A 167 -1.86 10.17 -5.79
N ASN A 168 -2.47 11.08 -5.03
CA ASN A 168 -2.97 12.33 -5.55
C ASN A 168 -2.07 13.52 -5.19
N ARG A 169 -1.17 13.91 -6.11
CA ARG A 169 -0.96 15.30 -6.61
C ARG A 169 0.37 15.45 -7.37
N PRO A 170 0.51 16.50 -8.22
CA PRO A 170 1.80 17.17 -8.37
C PRO A 170 2.22 17.72 -6.99
N GLY A 171 3.11 17.00 -6.30
CA GLY A 171 3.78 17.45 -5.08
C GLY A 171 3.09 17.19 -3.73
N GLY A 172 2.38 16.08 -3.47
CA GLY A 172 1.96 15.88 -2.06
C GLY A 172 1.30 14.63 -1.49
N GLU A 173 0.76 13.66 -2.24
CA GLU A 173 0.24 12.42 -1.59
C GLU A 173 0.55 11.17 -2.41
N GLY A 174 1.12 10.17 -1.75
CA GLY A 174 1.38 8.81 -2.23
C GLY A 174 0.19 7.87 -1.99
N PHE A 175 0.49 6.57 -1.96
CA PHE A 175 -0.51 5.51 -1.82
C PHE A 175 -0.43 4.79 -0.45
N GLY A 176 0.44 5.28 0.43
CA GLY A 176 0.85 4.72 1.70
C GLY A 176 1.59 3.42 1.49
N ASP A 177 1.49 2.49 2.44
CA ASP A 177 2.10 1.17 2.32
C ASP A 177 1.27 0.23 1.43
N LEU A 178 1.81 -0.09 0.25
CA LEU A 178 1.21 -0.98 -0.75
C LEU A 178 1.75 -2.42 -0.70
N TYR A 179 2.61 -2.75 0.26
CA TYR A 179 3.10 -4.11 0.40
C TYR A 179 2.08 -4.98 1.16
N PRO A 180 1.65 -6.13 0.62
CA PRO A 180 0.72 -7.01 1.33
C PRO A 180 1.41 -7.90 2.38
N THR A 181 2.74 -7.98 2.34
CA THR A 181 3.55 -8.79 3.27
C THR A 181 4.91 -8.15 3.51
N ASN A 182 5.62 -8.64 4.52
CA ASN A 182 7.00 -8.34 4.85
C ASN A 182 7.79 -9.65 4.87
N THR A 183 9.05 -9.64 4.43
CA THR A 183 9.88 -10.85 4.34
C THR A 183 11.34 -10.57 4.68
N PRO A 184 12.15 -11.59 5.05
CA PRO A 184 13.59 -11.44 5.21
C PRO A 184 14.35 -11.68 3.89
N TYR A 185 13.66 -11.77 2.74
CA TYR A 185 14.26 -12.33 1.52
C TYR A 185 15.00 -11.32 0.64
N LEU A 186 14.67 -10.04 0.80
CA LEU A 186 15.24 -8.94 0.03
C LEU A 186 15.41 -7.72 0.94
N ILE A 187 16.07 -6.67 0.43
CA ILE A 187 16.14 -5.37 1.10
C ILE A 187 15.35 -4.37 0.25
N ILE A 188 14.37 -3.71 0.86
CA ILE A 188 13.66 -2.60 0.23
C ILE A 188 14.22 -1.29 0.77
N SER A 189 14.71 -0.42 -0.11
CA SER A 189 15.22 0.90 0.25
C SER A 189 14.16 1.98 0.08
N GLN A 190 14.07 2.92 1.02
CA GLN A 190 13.16 4.06 0.93
C GLN A 190 13.64 5.03 -0.14
N GLY A 191 12.75 5.37 -1.09
CA GLY A 191 13.05 6.27 -2.20
C GLY A 191 13.17 5.56 -3.55
N SER A 192 13.84 6.21 -4.49
CA SER A 192 13.93 5.81 -5.90
C SER A 192 15.37 5.44 -6.30
N SER A 193 15.72 5.54 -7.59
CA SER A 193 17.06 5.18 -8.08
C SER A 193 18.18 5.85 -7.27
N GLY A 194 19.16 5.05 -6.85
CA GLY A 194 20.27 5.49 -6.01
C GLY A 194 20.03 5.40 -4.49
N SER A 195 18.78 5.23 -4.04
CA SER A 195 18.47 5.00 -2.61
C SER A 195 18.94 3.63 -2.10
N ASP A 196 19.13 2.68 -3.00
CA ASP A 196 19.66 1.34 -2.77
C ASP A 196 21.17 1.33 -2.50
N GLN A 197 21.89 2.39 -2.89
CA GLN A 197 23.35 2.46 -2.86
C GLN A 197 24.00 2.22 -1.48
N PRO A 198 23.49 2.75 -0.34
CA PRO A 198 24.05 2.43 0.97
C PRO A 198 24.05 0.93 1.29
N PHE A 199 22.98 0.23 0.91
CA PHE A 199 22.87 -1.23 1.10
C PHE A 199 23.78 -1.98 0.11
N MET A 200 23.86 -1.51 -1.13
CA MET A 200 24.75 -2.08 -2.15
C MET A 200 26.23 -1.97 -1.79
N ARG A 201 26.66 -0.86 -1.17
CA ARG A 201 28.05 -0.68 -0.71
C ARG A 201 28.38 -1.51 0.55
N MET A 202 27.39 -1.79 1.38
CA MET A 202 27.54 -2.64 2.56
C MET A 202 27.82 -4.10 2.19
N MET A 203 27.17 -4.63 1.14
CA MET A 203 27.25 -6.06 0.81
C MET A 203 28.68 -6.57 0.56
N PRO A 204 29.53 -5.93 -0.30
CA PRO A 204 30.90 -6.39 -0.52
C PRO A 204 31.73 -6.47 0.76
N VAL A 205 31.65 -5.45 1.62
CA VAL A 205 32.49 -5.37 2.82
C VAL A 205 32.07 -6.40 3.86
N VAL A 206 30.78 -6.68 4.01
CA VAL A 206 30.28 -7.70 4.94
C VAL A 206 30.59 -9.11 4.44
N LEU A 207 30.37 -9.37 3.15
CA LEU A 207 30.74 -10.63 2.52
C LEU A 207 32.24 -10.92 2.62
N ALA A 208 33.09 -9.89 2.55
CA ALA A 208 34.53 -10.02 2.67
C ALA A 208 34.99 -10.28 4.11
N ALA A 209 34.25 -9.76 5.10
CA ALA A 209 34.64 -9.76 6.51
C ALA A 209 34.48 -11.11 7.21
N PHE A 210 33.56 -11.97 6.76
CA PHE A 210 33.39 -13.30 7.34
C PHE A 210 34.72 -14.07 7.35
N ARG A 211 34.90 -14.92 8.36
CA ARG A 211 36.00 -15.88 8.36
C ARG A 211 35.86 -16.87 7.20
N PRO A 212 36.96 -17.31 6.55
CA PRO A 212 36.88 -18.19 5.38
C PRO A 212 36.08 -19.48 5.61
N ASP A 213 36.29 -20.13 6.75
CA ASP A 213 35.61 -21.35 7.18
C ASP A 213 34.12 -21.12 7.45
N VAL A 214 33.79 -20.02 8.13
CA VAL A 214 32.42 -19.61 8.43
C VAL A 214 31.63 -19.30 7.16
N LYS A 215 32.18 -18.47 6.27
CA LYS A 215 31.50 -18.14 4.99
C LYS A 215 31.27 -19.38 4.15
N LYS A 216 32.26 -20.28 4.07
CA LYS A 216 32.11 -21.56 3.37
C LYS A 216 30.95 -22.37 3.95
N LYS A 217 30.94 -22.59 5.28
CA LYS A 217 29.88 -23.38 5.94
C LYS A 217 28.49 -22.76 5.74
N LEU A 218 28.37 -21.43 5.88
CA LEU A 218 27.12 -20.72 5.65
C LEU A 218 26.65 -20.82 4.19
N THR A 219 27.56 -20.78 3.23
CA THR A 219 27.25 -20.92 1.79
C THR A 219 26.76 -22.32 1.46
N GLU A 220 27.47 -23.36 1.92
CA GLU A 220 27.14 -24.77 1.67
C GLU A 220 25.81 -25.20 2.30
N THR A 221 25.38 -24.53 3.37
CA THR A 221 24.15 -24.82 4.09
C THR A 221 22.99 -23.89 3.74
N GLY A 222 23.21 -22.91 2.84
CA GLY A 222 22.18 -21.94 2.46
C GLY A 222 21.84 -20.92 3.55
N ALA A 223 22.73 -20.74 4.55
CA ALA A 223 22.54 -19.89 5.71
C ALA A 223 23.23 -18.52 5.60
N LEU A 224 23.96 -18.24 4.51
CA LEU A 224 24.71 -17.00 4.34
C LEU A 224 23.81 -15.76 4.30
N MET A 225 22.82 -15.71 3.40
CA MET A 225 21.91 -14.57 3.32
C MET A 225 20.98 -14.44 4.54
N PRO A 226 20.50 -15.54 5.16
CA PRO A 226 19.87 -15.48 6.47
C PRO A 226 20.73 -14.80 7.54
N THR A 227 22.01 -15.16 7.61
CA THR A 227 22.96 -14.56 8.54
C THR A 227 23.16 -13.07 8.25
N ILE A 228 23.33 -12.69 6.98
CA ILE A 228 23.47 -11.27 6.59
C ILE A 228 22.22 -10.47 6.95
N GLN A 229 21.01 -11.01 6.73
CA GLN A 229 19.76 -10.34 7.11
C GLN A 229 19.63 -10.17 8.62
N MET A 230 20.06 -11.16 9.42
CA MET A 230 20.14 -11.03 10.87
C MET A 230 21.10 -9.92 11.30
N LEU A 231 22.32 -9.91 10.76
CA LEU A 231 23.34 -8.90 11.05
C LEU A 231 22.89 -7.49 10.63
N PHE A 232 22.31 -7.37 9.43
CA PHE A 232 21.80 -6.12 8.91
C PHE A 232 20.75 -5.50 9.84
N ARG A 233 19.76 -6.31 10.26
CA ARG A 233 18.67 -5.85 11.10
C ARG A 233 19.11 -5.53 12.53
N SER A 234 20.11 -6.23 13.06
CA SER A 234 20.62 -6.03 14.43
C SER A 234 21.65 -4.91 14.58
N CYS A 235 22.38 -4.57 13.51
CA CYS A 235 23.48 -3.61 13.56
C CYS A 235 23.10 -2.17 13.17
N ASN A 236 21.85 -1.91 12.77
CA ASN A 236 21.47 -0.60 12.25
C ASN A 236 21.62 0.54 13.29
N LYS A 237 22.11 1.70 12.84
CA LYS A 237 22.44 2.90 13.67
C LYS A 237 21.26 3.48 14.45
N HIS A 238 20.04 3.28 13.94
CA HIS A 238 18.83 3.78 14.60
C HIS A 238 18.44 2.94 15.80
N LEU A 239 18.96 1.71 15.92
CA LEU A 239 18.83 0.90 17.12
C LEU A 239 19.77 1.42 18.21
N LYS A 240 19.24 1.55 19.43
CA LYS A 240 19.94 2.08 20.62
C LYS A 240 20.15 1.02 21.70
N ASP A 241 19.38 -0.05 21.66
CA ASP A 241 19.46 -1.19 22.58
C ASP A 241 19.34 -2.50 21.77
N PRO A 242 20.21 -3.51 22.00
CA PRO A 242 20.07 -4.83 21.38
C PRO A 242 18.67 -5.45 21.50
N LYS A 243 17.91 -5.17 22.57
CA LYS A 243 16.52 -5.64 22.74
C LYS A 243 15.57 -5.11 21.68
N GLU A 244 15.89 -3.98 21.03
CA GLU A 244 15.10 -3.45 19.93
C GLU A 244 15.11 -4.36 18.69
N TYR A 245 16.02 -5.35 18.62
CA TYR A 245 15.95 -6.41 17.63
C TYR A 245 14.64 -7.19 17.69
N LEU A 246 14.02 -7.33 18.87
CA LEU A 246 12.72 -7.97 19.03
C LEU A 246 11.58 -6.95 18.98
N THR A 247 11.66 -5.96 18.09
CA THR A 247 10.61 -4.94 17.90
C THR A 247 10.44 -4.61 16.42
N GLY A 248 9.32 -4.00 16.06
CA GLY A 248 9.08 -3.50 14.70
C GLY A 248 10.13 -2.53 14.18
N LYS A 249 10.88 -1.86 15.07
CA LYS A 249 11.92 -0.89 14.71
C LYS A 249 13.09 -1.53 13.95
N ALA A 250 13.47 -2.74 14.30
CA ALA A 250 14.52 -3.51 13.60
C ALA A 250 13.98 -4.20 12.34
N HIS A 251 12.67 -4.33 12.21
CA HIS A 251 12.01 -5.09 11.14
C HIS A 251 10.99 -4.30 10.31
N PRO A 252 11.31 -3.07 9.86
CA PRO A 252 10.45 -2.37 8.94
C PRO A 252 10.43 -3.11 7.58
N THR A 253 9.44 -2.79 6.77
CA THR A 253 9.32 -3.34 5.42
C THR A 253 10.22 -2.59 4.45
N VAL A 254 10.44 -1.30 4.70
CA VAL A 254 11.33 -0.44 3.94
C VAL A 254 12.37 0.19 4.87
N PHE A 255 13.63 0.20 4.43
CA PHE A 255 14.78 0.65 5.20
C PHE A 255 15.32 1.98 4.69
N GLU A 256 15.70 2.85 5.63
CA GLU A 256 16.42 4.08 5.32
C GLU A 256 17.92 3.79 5.14
N GLY A 257 18.50 4.29 4.06
CA GLY A 257 19.94 4.11 3.80
C GLY A 257 20.85 4.73 4.87
N SER A 258 20.35 5.75 5.60
CA SER A 258 21.06 6.40 6.69
C SER A 258 21.26 5.50 7.93
N TRP A 259 20.49 4.41 8.04
CA TRP A 259 20.57 3.47 9.16
C TRP A 259 21.72 2.47 9.04
N VAL A 260 22.27 2.28 7.84
CA VAL A 260 23.33 1.29 7.60
C VAL A 260 24.57 1.60 8.43
N ASP A 261 25.02 0.64 9.23
CA ASP A 261 26.29 0.67 9.96
C ASP A 261 27.26 -0.39 9.42
N GLU A 262 27.99 -0.04 8.37
CA GLU A 262 28.97 -0.94 7.76
C GLU A 262 30.01 -1.43 8.78
N LEU A 263 30.45 -0.57 9.71
CA LEU A 263 31.49 -0.91 10.67
C LEU A 263 30.99 -1.92 11.71
N ALA A 264 29.78 -1.73 12.24
CA ALA A 264 29.17 -2.69 13.16
C ALA A 264 28.95 -4.03 12.46
N MET A 265 28.45 -4.02 11.22
CA MET A 265 28.18 -5.24 10.46
C MET A 265 29.45 -6.03 10.14
N VAL A 266 30.53 -5.41 9.66
CA VAL A 266 31.77 -6.15 9.34
C VAL A 266 32.41 -6.74 10.60
N LYS A 267 32.34 -6.04 11.74
CA LYS A 267 32.82 -6.57 13.02
C LYS A 267 31.99 -7.76 13.48
N ALA A 268 30.67 -7.67 13.40
CA ALA A 268 29.78 -8.75 13.79
C ALA A 268 29.93 -9.97 12.87
N ALA A 269 30.08 -9.77 11.56
CA ALA A 269 30.34 -10.85 10.61
C ALA A 269 31.68 -11.55 10.87
N HIS A 270 32.74 -10.78 11.15
CA HIS A 270 34.08 -11.32 11.43
C HIS A 270 34.17 -12.04 12.78
N ALA A 271 33.35 -11.64 13.75
CA ALA A 271 33.31 -12.24 15.09
C ALA A 271 32.64 -13.63 15.12
N LEU A 272 31.85 -13.99 14.10
CA LEU A 272 31.24 -15.31 14.02
C LEU A 272 32.30 -16.40 13.85
N THR A 273 32.12 -17.51 14.55
CA THR A 273 32.92 -18.73 14.47
C THR A 273 32.04 -19.93 14.11
N LEU A 274 32.65 -21.07 13.77
CA LEU A 274 31.88 -22.26 13.38
C LEU A 274 30.94 -22.78 14.49
N ASP A 275 31.29 -22.58 15.77
CA ASP A 275 30.48 -22.97 16.93
C ASP A 275 29.42 -21.92 17.32
N SER A 276 29.47 -20.72 16.72
CA SER A 276 28.56 -19.60 17.00
C SER A 276 27.70 -19.21 15.79
N LEU A 277 27.43 -20.12 14.86
CA LEU A 277 26.60 -19.78 13.69
C LEU A 277 25.15 -19.48 14.09
N PRO A 278 24.47 -18.50 13.46
CA PRO A 278 23.07 -18.21 13.78
C PRO A 278 22.10 -19.32 13.34
N PRO A 279 20.98 -19.51 14.04
CA PRO A 279 19.96 -20.49 13.65
C PRO A 279 19.06 -19.98 12.52
N MET A 280 18.28 -20.88 11.92
CA MET A 280 17.29 -20.55 10.89
C MET A 280 15.88 -20.91 11.34
N VAL A 281 14.99 -19.93 11.28
CA VAL A 281 13.55 -20.12 11.50
C VAL A 281 12.91 -20.86 10.32
N GLN A 282 12.01 -21.79 10.63
CA GLN A 282 11.17 -22.52 9.67
C GLN A 282 9.76 -22.62 10.23
N MET A 283 8.77 -22.09 9.51
CA MET A 283 7.37 -22.02 9.92
C MET A 283 6.46 -22.76 8.94
N ARG A 284 5.36 -23.30 9.45
CA ARG A 284 4.24 -23.82 8.65
C ARG A 284 2.91 -23.60 9.37
N VAL A 285 1.84 -23.57 8.59
CA VAL A 285 0.48 -23.47 9.12
C VAL A 285 -0.06 -24.89 9.40
N LEU A 286 -0.57 -25.10 10.61
CA LEU A 286 -1.25 -26.34 11.02
C LEU A 286 -2.77 -26.21 10.87
N GLU A 287 -3.33 -25.07 11.25
CA GLU A 287 -4.76 -24.75 11.14
C GLU A 287 -4.92 -23.32 10.61
N ASP A 288 -5.94 -23.09 9.78
CA ASP A 288 -6.27 -21.81 9.17
C ASP A 288 -7.80 -21.69 9.08
N ASP A 289 -8.36 -20.63 9.63
CA ASP A 289 -9.78 -20.34 9.42
C ASP A 289 -10.00 -20.00 7.94
N THR A 290 -11.02 -20.63 7.35
CA THR A 290 -11.33 -20.45 5.93
C THR A 290 -12.61 -19.64 5.73
N ALA A 291 -12.56 -18.74 4.75
CA ALA A 291 -13.72 -18.03 4.25
C ALA A 291 -14.17 -18.59 2.89
N THR A 292 -15.47 -18.58 2.64
CA THR A 292 -16.04 -19.05 1.38
C THR A 292 -16.27 -17.89 0.41
N ASN A 293 -15.62 -17.92 -0.76
CA ASN A 293 -15.88 -16.94 -1.81
C ASN A 293 -17.33 -17.08 -2.33
N GLY A 294 -18.04 -15.97 -2.45
CA GLY A 294 -19.48 -15.93 -2.78
C GLY A 294 -20.40 -15.89 -1.56
N ILE A 295 -19.87 -16.10 -0.34
CA ILE A 295 -20.63 -16.02 0.92
C ILE A 295 -19.96 -15.05 1.90
N ASP A 296 -18.70 -15.31 2.23
CA ASP A 296 -17.96 -14.54 3.24
C ASP A 296 -17.13 -13.41 2.62
N PHE A 297 -16.75 -13.52 1.35
CA PHE A 297 -16.09 -12.48 0.57
C PHE A 297 -16.39 -12.66 -0.93
N PHE A 298 -16.02 -11.67 -1.77
CA PHE A 298 -16.35 -11.67 -3.20
C PHE A 298 -15.14 -11.24 -4.04
N ASP A 299 -14.52 -12.17 -4.76
CA ASP A 299 -13.37 -11.88 -5.61
C ASP A 299 -13.22 -12.91 -6.74
N LEU A 300 -12.24 -12.72 -7.62
CA LEU A 300 -11.82 -13.75 -8.59
C LEU A 300 -10.90 -14.80 -7.95
N GLY A 301 -10.14 -14.43 -6.91
CA GLY A 301 -9.29 -15.35 -6.16
C GLY A 301 -10.12 -16.27 -5.24
N PRO A 302 -9.78 -17.56 -5.12
CA PRO A 302 -10.61 -18.52 -4.38
C PRO A 302 -10.43 -18.45 -2.85
N SER A 303 -9.36 -17.83 -2.35
CA SER A 303 -9.02 -17.86 -0.92
C SER A 303 -8.35 -16.56 -0.42
N GLU A 304 -8.23 -16.48 0.90
CA GLU A 304 -7.49 -15.45 1.65
C GLU A 304 -5.99 -15.75 1.78
N VAL A 305 -5.53 -16.91 1.29
CA VAL A 305 -4.11 -17.28 1.28
C VAL A 305 -3.42 -16.57 0.12
N LEU A 306 -2.56 -15.60 0.44
CA LEU A 306 -1.72 -14.94 -0.56
C LEU A 306 -0.49 -15.77 -0.89
N GLY A 307 0.14 -16.32 0.15
CA GLY A 307 1.15 -17.33 0.01
C GLY A 307 1.84 -17.69 1.33
N TYR A 308 2.68 -18.71 1.28
CA TYR A 308 3.50 -19.14 2.40
C TYR A 308 4.78 -19.82 1.93
N THR A 309 5.82 -19.69 2.74
CA THR A 309 7.15 -20.28 2.64
C THR A 309 7.65 -20.52 4.06
N PRO A 310 8.77 -21.24 4.25
CA PRO A 310 9.25 -21.51 5.60
C PRO A 310 9.65 -20.28 6.44
N ALA A 311 9.79 -19.08 5.87
CA ALA A 311 10.03 -17.87 6.68
C ALA A 311 9.02 -16.73 6.43
N CYS A 312 7.90 -17.01 5.74
CA CYS A 312 6.83 -16.04 5.51
C CYS A 312 5.48 -16.75 5.37
N ILE A 313 4.48 -16.32 6.12
CA ILE A 313 3.08 -16.73 5.98
C ILE A 313 2.28 -15.45 5.72
N ALA A 314 1.66 -15.31 4.56
CA ALA A 314 0.94 -14.11 4.15
C ALA A 314 -0.55 -14.39 3.90
N ARG A 315 -1.41 -13.54 4.47
CA ARG A 315 -2.87 -13.61 4.34
C ARG A 315 -3.45 -12.25 3.92
N ILE A 316 -4.56 -12.29 3.18
CA ILE A 316 -5.40 -11.13 2.92
C ILE A 316 -6.73 -11.37 3.62
N HIS A 317 -7.04 -10.58 4.64
CA HIS A 317 -8.28 -10.70 5.40
C HIS A 317 -9.44 -10.05 4.61
N ARG A 318 -10.13 -10.87 3.81
CA ARG A 318 -11.30 -10.53 2.98
C ARG A 318 -12.61 -11.04 3.58
N GLY A 319 -12.59 -12.17 4.27
CA GLY A 319 -13.75 -12.82 4.86
C GLY A 319 -14.43 -11.92 5.88
N ARG A 320 -15.76 -12.02 5.97
CA ARG A 320 -16.59 -11.19 6.86
C ARG A 320 -16.33 -11.39 8.34
N ALA A 321 -15.70 -12.50 8.74
CA ALA A 321 -15.40 -12.76 10.15
C ALA A 321 -14.58 -11.62 10.76
N TYR A 322 -14.88 -11.25 12.01
CA TYR A 322 -14.15 -10.18 12.69
C TYR A 322 -12.68 -10.56 12.92
N GLN A 323 -12.39 -11.84 13.13
CA GLN A 323 -11.06 -12.34 13.40
C GLN A 323 -10.65 -13.38 12.37
N GLN A 324 -9.36 -13.35 12.05
CA GLN A 324 -8.67 -14.43 11.36
C GLN A 324 -7.83 -15.20 12.38
N ARG A 325 -7.89 -16.53 12.33
CA ARG A 325 -7.18 -17.43 13.24
C ARG A 325 -6.24 -18.34 12.46
N LEU A 326 -5.03 -18.51 12.99
CA LEU A 326 -4.00 -19.40 12.48
C LEU A 326 -3.39 -20.19 13.64
N VAL A 327 -3.05 -21.46 13.43
CA VAL A 327 -2.10 -22.18 14.28
C VAL A 327 -0.83 -22.39 13.49
N VAL A 328 0.28 -21.88 14.01
CA VAL A 328 1.58 -21.86 13.33
C VAL A 328 2.59 -22.66 14.13
N ASP A 329 3.33 -23.53 13.44
CA ASP A 329 4.39 -24.37 13.97
C ASP A 329 5.74 -23.90 13.43
N ALA A 330 6.64 -23.54 14.34
CA ALA A 330 8.04 -23.19 14.07
C ALA A 330 9.02 -24.32 14.44
N GLY A 331 8.54 -25.49 14.87
CA GLY A 331 9.36 -26.58 15.40
C GLY A 331 10.35 -27.20 14.41
N ALA A 332 10.17 -26.97 13.10
CA ALA A 332 11.13 -27.37 12.07
C ALA A 332 12.35 -26.43 11.95
N SER A 333 12.39 -25.36 12.75
CA SER A 333 13.55 -24.46 12.83
C SER A 333 14.78 -25.23 13.30
N TYR A 334 15.97 -24.82 12.85
CA TYR A 334 17.19 -25.58 13.12
C TYR A 334 18.40 -24.68 13.40
N ASP A 335 19.32 -25.23 14.18
CA ASP A 335 20.65 -24.68 14.42
C ASP A 335 21.68 -25.52 13.65
N LEU A 336 22.64 -24.87 13.00
CA LEU A 336 23.67 -25.59 12.22
C LEU A 336 24.61 -26.43 13.09
N ASN A 337 24.72 -26.09 14.38
CA ASN A 337 25.48 -26.82 15.38
C ASN A 337 24.59 -27.71 16.27
N LYS A 338 23.31 -27.88 15.89
CA LYS A 338 22.30 -28.68 16.61
C LYS A 338 22.09 -28.25 18.06
N LYS A 339 22.37 -26.98 18.39
CA LYS A 339 22.02 -26.41 19.70
C LYS A 339 20.51 -26.40 19.89
N LYS A 340 20.08 -26.49 21.15
CA LYS A 340 18.66 -26.35 21.52
C LYS A 340 18.19 -24.94 21.15
N LEU A 341 16.97 -24.86 20.62
CA LEU A 341 16.35 -23.59 20.24
C LEU A 341 15.32 -23.15 21.26
N THR A 342 15.21 -21.84 21.44
CA THR A 342 14.08 -21.17 22.09
C THR A 342 13.33 -20.33 21.07
N TYR A 343 12.01 -20.16 21.26
CA TYR A 343 11.11 -19.53 20.31
C TYR A 343 10.51 -18.25 20.90
N THR A 344 10.56 -17.16 20.16
CA THR A 344 9.99 -15.87 20.56
C THR A 344 9.08 -15.33 19.47
N TRP A 345 7.84 -15.01 19.84
CA TRP A 345 6.83 -14.45 18.94
C TRP A 345 6.51 -13.02 19.34
N VAL A 346 6.57 -12.08 18.39
CA VAL A 346 6.47 -10.64 18.67
C VAL A 346 5.55 -9.96 17.68
N ILE A 347 4.69 -9.05 18.16
CA ILE A 347 3.95 -8.13 17.30
C ILE A 347 4.90 -7.04 16.82
N LEU A 348 5.21 -7.03 15.52
CA LEU A 348 6.12 -6.06 14.90
C LEU A 348 5.36 -4.84 14.35
N ARG A 349 4.12 -5.05 13.91
CA ARG A 349 3.24 -3.99 13.39
C ARG A 349 1.78 -4.37 13.61
N GLY A 350 0.93 -3.38 13.89
CA GLY A 350 -0.51 -3.56 14.05
C GLY A 350 -1.02 -2.94 15.36
N ASP A 351 -2.26 -3.25 15.72
CA ASP A 351 -2.80 -2.93 17.03
C ASP A 351 -2.58 -4.10 18.00
N PRO A 352 -1.75 -3.96 19.04
CA PRO A 352 -1.59 -5.01 20.03
C PRO A 352 -2.90 -5.41 20.71
N ALA A 353 -3.89 -4.50 20.82
CA ALA A 353 -5.18 -4.82 21.42
C ALA A 353 -6.07 -5.71 20.51
N LYS A 354 -5.75 -5.80 19.21
CA LYS A 354 -6.48 -6.61 18.23
C LYS A 354 -5.75 -7.90 17.84
N ILE A 355 -4.60 -8.18 18.45
CA ILE A 355 -3.75 -9.32 18.10
C ILE A 355 -3.51 -10.16 19.36
N LYS A 356 -3.76 -11.46 19.26
CA LYS A 356 -3.50 -12.42 20.34
C LYS A 356 -2.56 -13.50 19.84
N ILE A 357 -1.54 -13.82 20.64
CA ILE A 357 -0.60 -14.93 20.40
C ILE A 357 -0.66 -15.82 21.64
N VAL A 358 -1.05 -17.08 21.45
CA VAL A 358 -1.25 -18.06 22.54
C VAL A 358 -0.38 -19.28 22.27
N PRO A 359 0.67 -19.54 23.08
CA PRO A 359 1.43 -20.78 22.99
C PRO A 359 0.54 -22.02 23.15
N LYS A 360 0.78 -23.03 22.31
CA LYS A 360 0.14 -24.35 22.37
C LYS A 360 1.07 -25.44 22.90
N LYS A 361 2.33 -25.08 23.14
CA LYS A 361 3.37 -25.90 23.77
C LYS A 361 4.18 -25.03 24.72
N ASP A 362 4.76 -25.64 25.75
CA ASP A 362 5.58 -24.97 26.77
C ASP A 362 6.84 -24.31 26.17
N ASP A 363 7.41 -24.91 25.13
CA ASP A 363 8.57 -24.38 24.41
C ASP A 363 8.21 -23.24 23.44
N GLN A 364 6.93 -22.92 23.28
CA GLN A 364 6.39 -21.90 22.37
C GLN A 364 6.70 -22.14 20.88
N SER A 365 7.12 -23.36 20.51
CA SER A 365 7.36 -23.73 19.11
C SER A 365 6.08 -23.74 18.27
N VAL A 366 4.92 -23.90 18.91
CA VAL A 366 3.60 -23.82 18.28
C VAL A 366 2.77 -22.75 18.96
N VAL A 367 2.18 -21.84 18.18
CA VAL A 367 1.31 -20.78 18.66
C VAL A 367 0.01 -20.71 17.88
N GLU A 368 -1.05 -20.35 18.57
CA GLU A 368 -2.28 -19.83 17.98
C GLU A 368 -2.18 -18.31 17.87
N ILE A 369 -2.44 -17.80 16.67
CA ILE A 369 -2.45 -16.39 16.35
C ILE A 369 -3.88 -16.01 15.97
N THR A 370 -4.42 -14.97 16.59
CA THR A 370 -5.69 -14.37 16.21
C THR A 370 -5.49 -12.90 15.91
N VAL A 371 -5.95 -12.47 14.74
CA VAL A 371 -5.87 -11.08 14.28
C VAL A 371 -7.28 -10.59 13.98
N ALA A 372 -7.77 -9.62 14.74
CA ALA A 372 -9.04 -8.97 14.42
C ALA A 372 -8.89 -8.03 13.21
N TYR A 373 -10.00 -7.64 12.58
CA TYR A 373 -9.96 -6.73 11.44
C TYR A 373 -9.29 -5.39 11.81
N HIS A 374 -8.32 -4.98 10.99
CA HIS A 374 -7.55 -3.76 11.16
C HIS A 374 -7.93 -2.73 10.11
N ASP A 375 -8.33 -1.54 10.56
CA ASP A 375 -8.37 -0.35 9.71
C ASP A 375 -6.94 0.15 9.49
N ARG A 376 -6.74 0.94 8.43
CA ARG A 376 -5.46 1.59 8.19
C ARG A 376 -5.07 2.46 9.38
N ARG A 377 -3.79 2.41 9.73
CA ARG A 377 -3.23 3.14 10.87
C ARG A 377 -1.76 3.48 10.67
N PRO A 378 -1.22 4.47 11.41
CA PRO A 378 0.21 4.75 11.43
C PRO A 378 1.06 3.52 11.73
N ILE A 379 2.16 3.35 11.00
CA ILE A 379 3.09 2.22 11.20
C ILE A 379 3.87 2.30 12.52
N ALA A 380 3.93 3.48 13.11
CA ALA A 380 4.45 3.78 14.43
C ALA A 380 3.77 5.04 14.97
N PRO A 381 3.74 5.27 16.30
CA PRO A 381 3.19 6.50 16.87
C PRO A 381 3.79 7.77 16.24
N GLY A 382 2.93 8.66 15.75
CA GLY A 382 3.33 9.92 15.11
C GLY A 382 3.88 9.80 13.68
N SER A 383 3.94 8.59 13.10
CA SER A 383 4.36 8.42 11.72
C SER A 383 3.28 8.94 10.75
N PRO A 384 3.65 9.71 9.71
CA PRO A 384 2.74 10.04 8.61
C PRO A 384 2.50 8.84 7.68
N MET A 385 3.31 7.79 7.79
CA MET A 385 3.15 6.56 7.02
C MET A 385 2.13 5.65 7.69
N GLU A 386 1.18 5.14 6.91
CA GLU A 386 0.13 4.26 7.39
C GLU A 386 0.04 2.97 6.58
N SER A 387 -0.45 1.91 7.23
CA SER A 387 -0.54 0.57 6.66
C SER A 387 -1.81 -0.17 7.10
N ASN A 388 -2.30 -1.04 6.22
CA ASN A 388 -3.36 -2.02 6.48
C ASN A 388 -2.79 -3.41 6.83
N ARG A 389 -1.48 -3.49 7.09
CA ARG A 389 -0.79 -4.76 7.34
C ARG A 389 -0.43 -4.91 8.82
N VAL A 390 -0.71 -6.09 9.34
CA VAL A 390 -0.17 -6.62 10.61
C VAL A 390 1.05 -7.48 10.29
N ASP A 391 2.13 -7.28 11.03
CA ASP A 391 3.34 -8.10 10.96
C ASP A 391 3.61 -8.72 12.34
N ILE A 392 3.73 -10.05 12.39
CA ILE A 392 4.14 -10.81 13.59
C ILE A 392 5.45 -11.52 13.25
N GLY A 393 6.47 -11.33 14.08
CA GLY A 393 7.79 -11.95 13.94
C GLY A 393 7.91 -13.22 14.76
N CYS A 394 8.47 -14.27 14.16
CA CYS A 394 8.98 -15.46 14.85
C CYS A 394 10.52 -15.42 14.83
N PHE A 395 11.13 -15.53 16.00
CA PHE A 395 12.57 -15.55 16.19
C PHE A 395 12.95 -16.83 16.91
N VAL A 396 13.98 -17.51 16.42
CA VAL A 396 14.59 -18.64 17.15
C VAL A 396 15.97 -18.25 17.66
N HIS A 397 16.32 -18.70 18.86
CA HIS A 397 17.59 -18.35 19.52
C HIS A 397 18.33 -19.60 19.98
N ASN A 398 19.63 -19.66 19.71
CA ASN A 398 20.51 -20.81 19.98
C ASN A 398 21.50 -20.56 21.15
N ASP A 399 21.09 -19.75 22.12
CA ASP A 399 21.89 -19.26 23.26
C ASP A 399 23.04 -18.30 22.91
N ALA A 400 23.30 -18.04 21.62
CA ALA A 400 24.30 -17.07 21.18
C ALA A 400 23.71 -15.99 20.25
N HIS A 401 22.87 -16.40 19.30
CA HIS A 401 22.31 -15.52 18.29
C HIS A 401 20.83 -15.80 18.07
N TYR A 402 20.08 -14.74 17.78
CA TYR A 402 18.76 -14.87 17.16
C TYR A 402 18.95 -15.22 15.68
N SER A 403 17.95 -15.89 15.10
CA SER A 403 17.79 -16.02 13.65
C SER A 403 17.40 -14.67 13.02
N ALA A 404 17.51 -14.57 11.71
CA ALA A 404 16.68 -13.63 10.96
C ALA A 404 15.18 -13.92 11.23
N PRO A 405 14.30 -12.91 11.14
CA PRO A 405 12.87 -13.07 11.45
C PRO A 405 12.16 -13.98 10.43
N GLY A 406 11.23 -14.79 10.91
CA GLY A 406 10.13 -15.32 10.12
C GLY A 406 8.92 -14.41 10.28
N PHE A 407 8.14 -14.17 9.23
CA PHE A 407 6.97 -13.28 9.30
C PHE A 407 5.65 -14.02 9.14
N VAL A 408 4.67 -13.71 9.99
CA VAL A 408 3.26 -13.98 9.76
C VAL A 408 2.58 -12.63 9.52
N THR A 409 1.98 -12.45 8.35
CA THR A 409 1.35 -11.18 7.95
C THR A 409 -0.12 -11.36 7.60
N VAL A 410 -0.92 -10.38 8.01
CA VAL A 410 -2.34 -10.27 7.67
C VAL A 410 -2.59 -8.88 7.11
N HIS A 411 -3.05 -8.80 5.87
CA HIS A 411 -3.33 -7.56 5.17
C HIS A 411 -4.83 -7.34 4.97
N THR A 412 -5.37 -6.24 5.47
CA THR A 412 -6.73 -5.79 5.18
C THR A 412 -6.76 -4.88 3.96
N LEU A 413 -7.96 -4.63 3.43
CA LEU A 413 -8.15 -3.87 2.19
C LEU A 413 -8.58 -2.44 2.50
N ASP A 414 -7.77 -1.45 2.13
CA ASP A 414 -7.99 -0.03 2.46
C ASP A 414 -9.29 0.56 1.89
N ARG A 415 -9.85 -0.08 0.86
CA ARG A 415 -11.12 0.29 0.23
C ARG A 415 -12.34 -0.34 0.88
N GLU A 416 -12.14 -1.13 1.92
CA GLU A 416 -13.23 -1.70 2.70
C GLU A 416 -13.38 -0.94 4.00
N ALA A 417 -14.62 -0.55 4.31
CA ALA A 417 -14.99 -0.10 5.64
C ALA A 417 -15.97 -1.13 6.21
N ARG A 418 -15.76 -1.53 7.46
CA ARG A 418 -16.53 -2.58 8.10
C ARG A 418 -17.04 -2.13 9.46
N ALA A 419 -18.31 -2.42 9.76
CA ALA A 419 -18.83 -2.31 11.11
C ALA A 419 -19.15 -3.70 11.67
N TYR A 420 -18.88 -3.87 12.96
CA TYR A 420 -19.20 -5.08 13.71
C TYR A 420 -20.02 -4.69 14.94
N ASN A 421 -20.90 -5.58 15.39
CA ASN A 421 -21.56 -5.39 16.68
C ASN A 421 -20.64 -5.81 17.83
N VAL A 422 -21.14 -5.67 19.07
CA VAL A 422 -20.39 -6.00 20.29
C VAL A 422 -19.96 -7.46 20.40
N ASN A 423 -20.61 -8.37 19.66
CA ASN A 423 -20.29 -9.79 19.62
C ASN A 423 -19.35 -10.16 18.45
N GLY A 424 -18.83 -9.18 17.71
CA GLY A 424 -17.97 -9.41 16.55
C GLY A 424 -18.74 -9.93 15.31
N MET A 425 -20.06 -9.79 15.26
CA MET A 425 -20.84 -10.13 14.06
C MET A 425 -20.83 -8.94 13.10
N PRO A 426 -20.54 -9.13 11.80
CA PRO A 426 -20.53 -8.04 10.83
C PRO A 426 -21.92 -7.40 10.73
N LEU A 427 -21.97 -6.07 10.67
CA LEU A 427 -23.17 -5.28 10.44
C LEU A 427 -23.20 -4.79 9.01
N ASP A 428 -22.10 -4.22 8.53
CA ASP A 428 -21.89 -3.91 7.12
C ASP A 428 -20.44 -4.07 6.67
N ILE A 429 -20.29 -4.31 5.37
CA ILE A 429 -19.01 -4.22 4.65
C ILE A 429 -19.28 -3.39 3.39
N ALA A 430 -18.61 -2.25 3.28
CA ALA A 430 -18.70 -1.36 2.13
C ALA A 430 -17.38 -1.38 1.35
N HIS A 431 -17.42 -1.75 0.07
CA HIS A 431 -16.21 -2.00 -0.73
C HIS A 431 -15.70 -0.78 -1.54
N GLY A 432 -16.32 0.37 -1.34
CA GLY A 432 -15.99 1.64 -2.00
C GLY A 432 -15.50 2.72 -1.03
N MET A 433 -14.88 2.33 0.09
CA MET A 433 -14.33 3.29 1.06
C MET A 433 -13.26 4.15 0.41
N GLY A 434 -13.23 5.43 0.79
CA GLY A 434 -12.44 6.45 0.16
C GLY A 434 -12.48 7.77 0.91
N GLU A 435 -11.85 8.77 0.30
CA GLU A 435 -11.64 10.08 0.89
C GLU A 435 -12.28 11.20 0.06
N VAL A 436 -12.66 12.26 0.76
CA VAL A 436 -13.21 13.48 0.17
C VAL A 436 -12.08 14.49 -0.05
N ASP A 437 -11.76 14.77 -1.30
CA ASP A 437 -10.77 15.79 -1.70
C ASP A 437 -11.51 17.09 -2.03
N VAL A 438 -11.54 18.00 -1.06
CA VAL A 438 -12.06 19.37 -1.23
C VAL A 438 -10.92 20.29 -1.64
N ARG A 439 -10.99 20.82 -2.86
CA ARG A 439 -10.02 21.77 -3.41
C ARG A 439 -10.66 23.13 -3.60
N VAL A 440 -9.88 24.18 -3.38
CA VAL A 440 -10.29 25.52 -3.77
C VAL A 440 -9.96 25.70 -5.24
N ALA A 441 -11.00 25.81 -6.07
CA ALA A 441 -10.88 26.05 -7.50
C ALA A 441 -10.59 27.53 -7.78
N ASP A 442 -11.18 28.43 -6.98
CA ASP A 442 -11.02 29.87 -7.08
C ASP A 442 -11.16 30.49 -5.69
N TRP A 443 -10.04 30.99 -5.15
CA TRP A 443 -10.00 31.59 -3.82
C TRP A 443 -10.80 32.90 -3.74
N ASP A 444 -10.87 33.68 -4.82
CA ASP A 444 -11.63 34.94 -4.81
C ASP A 444 -13.12 34.62 -4.70
N ARG A 445 -13.62 33.68 -5.51
CA ARG A 445 -15.02 33.23 -5.42
C ARG A 445 -15.35 32.62 -4.08
N LEU A 446 -14.44 31.82 -3.52
CA LEU A 446 -14.64 31.23 -2.20
C LEU A 446 -14.78 32.32 -1.13
N LEU A 447 -13.81 33.25 -1.07
CA LEU A 447 -13.81 34.32 -0.07
C LEU A 447 -15.02 35.25 -0.23
N ILE A 448 -15.38 35.63 -1.47
CA ILE A 448 -16.59 36.39 -1.78
C ILE A 448 -17.83 35.67 -1.23
N GLY A 449 -17.96 34.37 -1.50
CA GLY A 449 -19.07 33.57 -0.99
C GLY A 449 -19.11 33.48 0.55
N VAL A 450 -17.97 33.65 1.23
CA VAL A 450 -17.91 33.72 2.71
C VAL A 450 -18.37 35.08 3.24
N VAL A 451 -18.04 36.18 2.55
CA VAL A 451 -18.27 37.54 3.07
C VAL A 451 -19.57 38.18 2.59
N GLU A 452 -20.08 37.87 1.40
CA GLU A 452 -21.29 38.53 0.87
C GLU A 452 -22.60 37.88 1.40
N GLU A 453 -22.56 36.59 1.72
CA GLU A 453 -23.75 35.82 2.06
C GLU A 453 -23.93 35.72 3.59
N ALA A 454 -24.92 36.42 4.16
CA ALA A 454 -25.18 36.41 5.60
C ALA A 454 -25.37 34.99 6.19
N TYR A 455 -25.87 34.06 5.38
CA TYR A 455 -25.99 32.67 5.78
C TYR A 455 -24.65 31.94 5.89
N THR A 456 -23.74 32.12 4.93
CA THR A 456 -22.43 31.44 4.96
C THR A 456 -21.60 31.95 6.13
N GLN A 457 -21.66 33.26 6.44
CA GLN A 457 -21.09 33.84 7.65
C GLN A 457 -21.61 33.15 8.93
N LYS A 458 -22.93 32.92 9.00
CA LYS A 458 -23.57 32.28 10.15
C LYS A 458 -23.13 30.82 10.33
N ILE A 459 -23.14 30.01 9.26
CA ILE A 459 -22.76 28.59 9.37
C ILE A 459 -21.26 28.38 9.57
N LEU A 460 -20.43 29.28 9.04
CA LEU A 460 -18.98 29.25 9.23
C LEU A 460 -18.55 29.93 10.54
N ILE A 461 -19.48 30.58 11.25
CA ILE A 461 -19.22 31.29 12.51
C ILE A 461 -18.13 32.35 12.28
N VAL A 462 -18.43 33.29 11.37
CA VAL A 462 -17.56 34.42 11.03
C VAL A 462 -18.10 35.67 11.73
N SER A 463 -17.29 36.25 12.62
CA SER A 463 -17.61 37.53 13.26
C SER A 463 -17.47 38.71 12.29
N ALA A 464 -18.08 39.86 12.60
CA ALA A 464 -17.95 41.08 11.79
C ALA A 464 -16.48 41.44 11.55
N LYS A 465 -15.65 41.43 12.61
CA LYS A 465 -14.20 41.70 12.50
C LYS A 465 -13.48 40.75 11.54
N GLN A 466 -13.84 39.46 11.55
CA GLN A 466 -13.24 38.48 10.65
C GLN A 466 -13.72 38.66 9.22
N ARG A 467 -15.01 38.96 9.03
CA ARG A 467 -15.57 39.29 7.71
C ARG A 467 -14.85 40.49 7.10
N ASP A 468 -14.73 41.58 7.84
CA ASP A 468 -14.10 42.82 7.35
C ASP A 468 -12.65 42.55 6.92
N ARG A 469 -11.90 41.73 7.68
CA ARG A 469 -10.54 41.33 7.27
C ARG A 469 -10.52 40.47 6.00
N LEU A 470 -11.47 39.55 5.83
CA LEU A 470 -11.57 38.76 4.61
C LEU A 470 -11.96 39.62 3.40
N GLU A 471 -12.80 40.65 3.58
CA GLU A 471 -13.12 41.64 2.54
C GLU A 471 -11.87 42.42 2.10
N GLU A 472 -11.08 42.91 3.06
CA GLU A 472 -9.78 43.54 2.77
C GLU A 472 -8.86 42.61 1.98
N LEU A 473 -8.76 41.35 2.39
CA LEU A 473 -7.95 40.35 1.68
C LEU A 473 -8.42 40.15 0.24
N ILE A 474 -9.73 40.13 -0.03
CA ILE A 474 -10.27 40.04 -1.40
C ILE A 474 -9.81 41.24 -2.23
N VAL A 475 -9.84 42.46 -1.67
CA VAL A 475 -9.38 43.67 -2.37
C VAL A 475 -7.88 43.59 -2.66
N GLU A 476 -7.07 43.21 -1.66
CA GLU A 476 -5.62 43.02 -1.81
C GLU A 476 -5.30 42.01 -2.92
N ARG A 477 -6.03 40.88 -2.97
CA ARG A 477 -5.82 39.83 -3.97
C ARG A 477 -6.28 40.24 -5.36
N LYS A 478 -7.41 40.96 -5.49
CA LYS A 478 -7.85 41.54 -6.77
C LYS A 478 -6.80 42.48 -7.37
N LEU A 479 -6.14 43.29 -6.54
CA LEU A 479 -5.03 44.14 -6.98
C LEU A 479 -3.84 43.31 -7.50
N VAL A 480 -3.44 42.27 -6.78
CA VAL A 480 -2.37 41.35 -7.22
C VAL A 480 -2.72 40.65 -8.54
N MET A 481 -3.96 40.19 -8.68
CA MET A 481 -4.45 39.54 -9.89
C MET A 481 -4.51 40.48 -11.10
N LEU A 482 -4.90 41.74 -10.91
CA LEU A 482 -4.86 42.74 -11.97
C LEU A 482 -3.42 42.97 -12.47
N LEU A 483 -2.48 43.12 -11.54
CA LEU A 483 -1.06 43.26 -11.87
C LEU A 483 -0.52 42.03 -12.60
N PHE A 484 -0.90 40.82 -12.14
CA PHE A 484 -0.56 39.57 -12.81
C PHE A 484 -1.08 39.51 -14.26
N GLN A 485 -2.30 39.98 -14.52
CA GLN A 485 -2.85 40.04 -15.88
C GLN A 485 -2.08 41.02 -16.78
N ILE A 486 -1.66 42.17 -16.23
CA ILE A 486 -0.82 43.14 -16.95
C ILE A 486 0.51 42.48 -17.33
N GLU A 487 1.16 41.81 -16.40
CA GLU A 487 2.44 41.13 -16.64
C GLU A 487 2.32 39.95 -17.59
N GLN A 488 1.22 39.18 -17.57
CA GLN A 488 0.97 38.13 -18.56
C GLN A 488 0.84 38.69 -19.98
N LYS A 489 0.23 39.87 -20.14
CA LYS A 489 0.20 40.57 -21.43
C LYS A 489 1.60 41.05 -21.84
N GLN A 490 2.39 41.55 -20.89
CA GLN A 490 3.79 41.94 -21.14
C GLN A 490 4.66 40.73 -21.50
N LEU A 491 4.45 39.58 -20.85
CA LEU A 491 5.14 38.32 -21.13
C LEU A 491 4.95 37.90 -22.59
N LYS A 492 3.71 37.88 -23.07
CA LYS A 492 3.41 37.58 -24.48
C LYS A 492 4.10 38.56 -25.44
N LYS A 493 4.15 39.85 -25.09
CA LYS A 493 4.86 40.86 -25.90
C LYS A 493 6.37 40.62 -25.89
N ALA A 494 6.96 40.29 -24.75
CA ALA A 494 8.39 40.00 -24.61
C ALA A 494 8.80 38.71 -25.34
N GLU A 495 7.95 37.67 -25.31
CA GLU A 495 8.15 36.45 -26.10
C GLU A 495 8.12 36.73 -27.60
N ALA A 496 7.16 37.55 -28.07
CA ALA A 496 7.09 37.98 -29.46
C ALA A 496 8.31 38.85 -29.86
N ALA A 497 8.76 39.75 -28.99
CA ALA A 497 9.94 40.58 -29.22
C ALA A 497 11.22 39.74 -29.31
N LEU A 498 11.39 38.73 -28.45
CA LEU A 498 12.51 37.79 -28.52
C LEU A 498 12.49 36.98 -29.82
N ALA A 499 11.32 36.55 -30.27
CA ALA A 499 11.16 35.84 -31.54
C ALA A 499 11.47 36.72 -32.77
N ALA A 500 11.21 38.03 -32.68
CA ALA A 500 11.43 38.99 -33.76
C ALA A 500 12.86 39.58 -33.80
N ALA A 501 13.65 39.40 -32.73
CA ALA A 501 15.01 39.95 -32.61
C ALA A 501 15.98 39.33 -33.64
N LYS A 502 16.65 40.18 -34.42
CA LYS A 502 17.52 39.76 -35.53
C LYS A 502 19.00 39.80 -35.17
N SER A 503 19.41 40.74 -34.30
CA SER A 503 20.81 40.87 -33.88
C SER A 503 21.11 40.17 -32.53
N PRO A 504 22.37 39.79 -32.26
CA PRO A 504 22.77 39.25 -30.95
C PRO A 504 22.46 40.20 -29.77
N ALA A 505 22.63 41.50 -29.95
CA ALA A 505 22.35 42.51 -28.92
C ALA A 505 20.83 42.67 -28.64
N GLU A 506 20.00 42.63 -29.68
CA GLU A 506 18.54 42.61 -29.54
C GLU A 506 18.05 41.35 -28.81
N LYS A 507 18.61 40.19 -29.15
CA LYS A 507 18.27 38.91 -28.50
C LYS A 507 18.64 38.92 -27.02
N GLU A 508 19.79 39.46 -26.66
CA GLU A 508 20.22 39.53 -25.25
C GLU A 508 19.33 40.48 -24.44
N THR A 509 18.98 41.63 -25.01
CA THR A 509 18.06 42.59 -24.39
C THR A 509 16.65 41.99 -24.20
N ALA A 510 16.12 41.31 -25.22
CA ALA A 510 14.81 40.67 -25.14
C ALA A 510 14.79 39.48 -24.16
N LYS A 511 15.88 38.71 -24.06
CA LYS A 511 16.02 37.64 -23.04
C LYS A 511 16.02 38.21 -21.62
N LYS A 512 16.74 39.32 -21.39
CA LYS A 512 16.77 39.99 -20.08
C LYS A 512 15.38 40.47 -19.67
N GLN A 513 14.67 41.16 -20.57
CA GLN A 513 13.29 41.60 -20.32
C GLN A 513 12.34 40.42 -20.06
N LEU A 514 12.45 39.33 -20.83
CA LEU A 514 11.65 38.14 -20.62
C LEU A 514 11.92 37.48 -19.25
N ALA A 515 13.18 37.44 -18.83
CA ALA A 515 13.57 36.91 -17.53
C ALA A 515 13.03 37.78 -16.39
N GLU A 516 13.16 39.11 -16.47
CA GLU A 516 12.63 40.06 -15.48
C GLU A 516 11.10 39.90 -15.31
N ILE A 517 10.35 39.81 -16.41
CA ILE A 517 8.89 39.61 -16.36
C ILE A 517 8.54 38.24 -15.74
N LYS A 518 9.29 37.18 -16.08
CA LYS A 518 9.08 35.85 -15.48
C LYS A 518 9.33 35.87 -13.97
N THR A 519 10.37 36.56 -13.51
CA THR A 519 10.67 36.74 -12.08
C THR A 519 9.55 37.51 -11.38
N ALA A 520 9.09 38.63 -11.93
CA ALA A 520 8.00 39.42 -11.36
C ALA A 520 6.70 38.58 -11.23
N ILE A 521 6.35 37.80 -12.26
CA ILE A 521 5.22 36.87 -12.25
C ILE A 521 5.37 35.82 -11.13
N GLN A 522 6.57 35.25 -10.95
CA GLN A 522 6.84 34.27 -9.89
C GLN A 522 6.73 34.90 -8.50
N GLU A 523 7.29 36.10 -8.29
CA GLU A 523 7.20 36.83 -7.04
C GLU A 523 5.75 37.18 -6.69
N ARG A 524 4.93 37.60 -7.66
CA ARG A 524 3.50 37.86 -7.42
C ARG A 524 2.76 36.61 -6.99
N LYS A 525 2.98 35.48 -7.66
CA LYS A 525 2.39 34.19 -7.25
C LYS A 525 2.79 33.81 -5.83
N LYS A 526 4.08 33.96 -5.50
CA LYS A 526 4.59 33.70 -4.14
C LYS A 526 3.94 34.63 -3.11
N ASN A 527 3.76 35.91 -3.45
CA ASN A 527 3.16 36.89 -2.56
C ASN A 527 1.65 36.65 -2.35
N ASP A 528 0.92 36.20 -3.38
CA ASP A 528 -0.50 35.78 -3.22
C ASP A 528 -0.62 34.55 -2.31
N GLU A 529 0.20 33.52 -2.55
CA GLU A 529 0.25 32.33 -1.70
C GLU A 529 0.66 32.68 -0.26
N THR A 530 1.61 33.59 -0.08
CA THR A 530 2.01 34.06 1.25
C THR A 530 0.83 34.70 1.98
N ARG A 531 0.03 35.55 1.32
CA ARG A 531 -1.16 36.16 1.94
C ARG A 531 -2.18 35.14 2.42
N LEU A 532 -2.37 34.05 1.66
CA LEU A 532 -3.31 33.00 2.04
C LEU A 532 -2.80 32.12 3.18
N ASN A 533 -1.48 31.94 3.30
CA ASN A 533 -0.86 30.98 4.22
C ASN A 533 -0.22 31.62 5.45
N GLN A 534 0.01 32.93 5.45
CA GLN A 534 0.56 33.65 6.60
C GLN A 534 -0.51 33.85 7.66
N LYS A 535 -0.13 33.70 8.94
CA LYS A 535 -1.01 33.92 10.07
C LYS A 535 -1.52 35.36 10.09
N ASP A 536 -2.83 35.52 10.22
CA ASP A 536 -3.51 36.81 10.35
C ASP A 536 -4.04 36.97 11.79
N ALA A 537 -3.80 38.12 12.40
CA ALA A 537 -4.17 38.38 13.78
C ALA A 537 -5.69 38.47 14.02
N ALA A 538 -6.45 38.97 13.04
CA ALA A 538 -7.91 39.09 13.15
C ALA A 538 -8.60 37.72 12.98
N LEU A 539 -8.01 36.83 12.17
CA LEU A 539 -8.50 35.47 11.98
C LEU A 539 -8.00 34.50 13.07
N GLY A 540 -6.88 34.82 13.72
CA GLY A 540 -6.19 33.94 14.67
C GLY A 540 -5.39 32.83 13.99
N ASP A 541 -5.39 32.80 12.66
CA ASP A 541 -4.83 31.75 11.80
C ASP A 541 -4.55 32.32 10.40
N SER A 542 -4.00 31.53 9.49
CA SER A 542 -3.94 31.88 8.07
C SER A 542 -5.33 31.90 7.44
N PRO A 543 -5.61 32.81 6.48
CA PRO A 543 -6.90 32.82 5.77
C PRO A 543 -7.28 31.47 5.17
N ARG A 544 -6.31 30.76 4.59
CA ARG A 544 -6.52 29.42 4.03
C ARG A 544 -7.02 28.44 5.08
N HIS A 545 -6.28 28.28 6.18
CA HIS A 545 -6.64 27.31 7.21
C HIS A 545 -7.92 27.73 7.95
N PHE A 546 -8.11 29.03 8.21
CA PHE A 546 -9.31 29.57 8.84
C PHE A 546 -10.59 29.17 8.10
N VAL A 547 -10.62 29.36 6.77
CA VAL A 547 -11.78 29.04 5.93
C VAL A 547 -11.94 27.53 5.76
N LEU A 548 -10.87 26.82 5.40
CA LEU A 548 -10.95 25.39 5.10
C LEU A 548 -11.29 24.53 6.31
N SER A 549 -10.77 24.85 7.51
CA SER A 549 -11.11 24.13 8.74
C SER A 549 -12.60 24.23 9.10
N ARG A 550 -13.23 25.38 8.83
CA ARG A 550 -14.67 25.60 9.06
C ARG A 550 -15.53 24.86 8.03
N ILE A 551 -15.11 24.85 6.77
CA ILE A 551 -15.75 24.04 5.72
C ILE A 551 -15.66 22.56 6.11
N ALA A 552 -14.48 22.07 6.50
CA ALA A 552 -14.27 20.69 6.93
C ALA A 552 -15.19 20.31 8.12
N ARG A 553 -15.34 21.20 9.11
CA ARG A 553 -16.25 20.98 10.24
C ARG A 553 -17.71 20.82 9.79
N LEU A 554 -18.15 21.60 8.80
CA LEU A 554 -19.51 21.49 8.25
C LEU A 554 -19.68 20.21 7.44
N THR A 555 -18.70 19.83 6.63
CA THR A 555 -18.79 18.62 5.81
C THR A 555 -18.83 17.38 6.69
N GLN A 556 -18.05 17.35 7.76
CA GLN A 556 -17.95 16.23 8.70
C GLN A 556 -19.11 16.12 9.70
N ASP A 557 -20.04 17.09 9.74
CA ASP A 557 -21.23 17.00 10.58
C ASP A 557 -22.27 16.06 9.94
N PRO A 558 -22.52 14.86 10.50
CA PRO A 558 -23.46 13.91 9.92
C PRO A 558 -24.91 14.44 9.90
N LEU A 559 -25.21 15.51 10.64
CA LEU A 559 -26.53 16.13 10.69
C LEU A 559 -26.64 17.40 9.84
N PHE A 560 -25.63 17.73 9.02
CA PHE A 560 -25.59 18.94 8.21
C PHE A 560 -26.90 19.17 7.43
N THR A 561 -27.37 18.16 6.68
CA THR A 561 -28.59 18.28 5.86
C THR A 561 -29.85 18.55 6.67
N VAL A 562 -29.90 18.08 7.92
CA VAL A 562 -31.03 18.28 8.83
C VAL A 562 -30.95 19.65 9.50
N LYS A 563 -29.78 20.04 10.04
CA LYS A 563 -29.56 21.34 10.68
C LYS A 563 -29.75 22.51 9.71
N HIS A 564 -29.55 22.27 8.42
CA HIS A 564 -29.57 23.28 7.37
C HIS A 564 -30.66 23.06 6.32
N ALA A 565 -31.72 22.33 6.66
CA ALA A 565 -32.80 21.97 5.72
C ALA A 565 -33.49 23.18 5.09
N ASP A 566 -33.80 24.22 5.87
CA ASP A 566 -34.45 25.44 5.37
C ASP A 566 -33.57 26.19 4.36
N TRP A 567 -32.26 26.24 4.63
CA TRP A 567 -31.31 26.84 3.71
C TRP A 567 -31.19 26.04 2.41
N LEU A 568 -31.09 24.72 2.51
CA LEU A 568 -31.07 23.84 1.33
C LEU A 568 -32.30 24.07 0.47
N LYS A 569 -33.48 24.18 1.09
CA LYS A 569 -34.74 24.45 0.38
C LYS A 569 -34.74 25.83 -0.30
N LYS A 570 -34.27 26.86 0.39
CA LYS A 570 -34.26 28.25 -0.12
C LYS A 570 -33.27 28.47 -1.27
N ASN A 571 -32.13 27.77 -1.27
CA ASN A 571 -31.01 28.04 -2.19
C ASN A 571 -30.95 27.11 -3.41
N ARG A 572 -31.82 26.09 -3.47
CA ARG A 572 -31.97 25.26 -4.67
C ARG A 572 -32.45 26.10 -5.84
N LYS A 573 -31.74 25.99 -6.97
CA LYS A 573 -32.10 26.62 -8.24
C LYS A 573 -32.39 25.51 -9.26
N PRO A 574 -33.18 25.75 -10.32
CA PRO A 574 -33.41 24.75 -11.36
C PRO A 574 -32.12 24.13 -11.91
N ALA A 575 -31.05 24.94 -12.04
CA ALA A 575 -29.74 24.50 -12.53
C ALA A 575 -28.96 23.59 -11.56
N SER A 576 -29.20 23.66 -10.24
CA SER A 576 -28.54 22.81 -9.23
C SER A 576 -29.39 21.60 -8.83
N GLU A 577 -30.70 21.64 -9.03
CA GLU A 577 -31.63 20.59 -8.59
C GLU A 577 -31.32 19.22 -9.21
N ALA A 578 -30.97 19.14 -10.49
CA ALA A 578 -30.59 17.89 -11.14
C ALA A 578 -29.34 17.25 -10.51
N ARG A 579 -28.32 18.06 -10.17
CA ARG A 579 -27.09 17.60 -9.52
C ARG A 579 -27.36 17.15 -8.08
N ILE A 580 -28.15 17.91 -7.33
CA ILE A 580 -28.53 17.56 -5.96
C ILE A 580 -29.33 16.26 -5.91
N LYS A 581 -30.30 16.06 -6.82
CA LYS A 581 -31.02 14.79 -6.96
C LYS A 581 -30.08 13.63 -7.26
N SER A 582 -29.09 13.84 -8.12
CA SER A 582 -28.07 12.81 -8.44
C SER A 582 -27.21 12.45 -7.23
N LEU A 583 -26.79 13.44 -6.43
CA LEU A 583 -26.06 13.21 -5.18
C LEU A 583 -26.89 12.42 -4.18
N TRP A 584 -28.16 12.82 -3.98
CA TRP A 584 -29.07 12.15 -3.07
C TRP A 584 -29.36 10.70 -3.51
N LYS A 585 -29.59 10.49 -4.81
CA LYS A 585 -29.79 9.15 -5.39
C LYS A 585 -28.62 8.21 -5.12
N LYS A 586 -27.39 8.71 -5.05
CA LYS A 586 -26.23 7.88 -4.68
C LYS A 586 -26.27 7.46 -3.20
N MET A 587 -26.78 8.30 -2.30
CA MET A 587 -27.01 7.90 -0.91
C MET A 587 -28.11 6.85 -0.81
N GLU A 588 -29.17 6.96 -1.62
CA GLU A 588 -30.22 5.93 -1.73
C GLU A 588 -29.65 4.59 -2.20
N HIS A 589 -28.81 4.61 -3.25
CA HIS A 589 -28.15 3.43 -3.79
C HIS A 589 -27.21 2.73 -2.79
N LEU A 590 -26.79 3.43 -1.72
CA LEU A 590 -25.96 2.90 -0.63
C LEU A 590 -26.76 2.60 0.65
N GLY A 591 -28.08 2.81 0.63
CA GLY A 591 -28.96 2.60 1.79
C GLY A 591 -28.79 3.62 2.91
N ILE A 592 -28.20 4.79 2.62
CA ILE A 592 -27.91 5.86 3.60
C ILE A 592 -29.05 6.88 3.65
N ALA A 593 -29.90 6.92 2.62
CA ALA A 593 -31.02 7.84 2.52
C ALA A 593 -32.25 7.21 1.85
N GLN A 594 -33.41 7.83 2.07
CA GLN A 594 -34.67 7.56 1.38
C GLN A 594 -35.00 8.64 0.33
N PRO A 595 -35.82 8.32 -0.69
CA PRO A 595 -36.24 9.27 -1.72
C PRO A 595 -36.94 10.54 -1.19
N ASN A 596 -37.52 10.48 0.00
CA ASN A 596 -38.23 11.59 0.63
C ASN A 596 -37.29 12.61 1.33
N GLY A 597 -35.96 12.45 1.25
CA GLY A 597 -35.01 13.34 1.90
C GLY A 597 -34.61 12.94 3.33
N THR A 598 -35.04 11.78 3.80
CA THR A 598 -34.69 11.28 5.15
C THR A 598 -33.41 10.45 5.11
N LEU A 599 -32.50 10.67 6.07
CA LEU A 599 -31.32 9.82 6.25
C LEU A 599 -31.65 8.55 7.05
N THR A 600 -31.00 7.44 6.71
CA THR A 600 -31.20 6.10 7.29
C THR A 600 -29.87 5.51 7.78
N PRO A 601 -29.38 5.91 8.97
CA PRO A 601 -28.20 5.30 9.55
C PRO A 601 -28.42 3.79 9.79
N LEU A 602 -27.38 2.99 9.58
CA LEU A 602 -27.42 1.55 9.87
C LEU A 602 -27.69 1.25 11.35
N LEU A 603 -27.11 2.06 12.24
CA LEU A 603 -27.30 1.98 13.68
C LEU A 603 -28.07 3.22 14.17
N PRO A 604 -29.41 3.21 14.06
CA PRO A 604 -30.23 4.33 14.49
C PRO A 604 -30.20 4.49 16.02
N GLY A 605 -30.29 5.73 16.47
CA GLY A 605 -30.54 6.09 17.87
C GLY A 605 -32.01 6.41 18.12
N LYS A 606 -32.34 6.99 19.29
CA LYS A 606 -33.70 7.46 19.58
C LYS A 606 -34.11 8.60 18.64
N ALA A 607 -33.18 9.52 18.41
CA ALA A 607 -33.23 10.49 17.33
C ALA A 607 -32.05 10.29 16.38
N LEU A 608 -32.10 10.93 15.20
CA LEU A 608 -30.99 10.92 14.25
C LEU A 608 -29.68 11.48 14.86
N ALA A 609 -29.80 12.42 15.80
CA ALA A 609 -28.66 12.99 16.51
C ALA A 609 -27.92 11.96 17.39
N ASP A 610 -28.60 10.90 17.82
CA ASP A 610 -28.04 9.82 18.64
C ASP A 610 -27.53 8.65 17.78
N ALA A 611 -27.66 8.73 16.46
CA ALA A 611 -27.30 7.64 15.56
C ALA A 611 -25.78 7.39 15.54
N LYS A 612 -25.40 6.12 15.50
CA LYS A 612 -24.01 5.69 15.40
C LYS A 612 -23.65 5.43 13.94
N TRP A 613 -23.24 6.49 13.24
CA TRP A 613 -22.80 6.41 11.85
C TRP A 613 -21.55 5.55 11.69
N THR A 614 -21.60 4.58 10.77
CA THR A 614 -20.42 3.79 10.40
C THR A 614 -19.37 4.66 9.71
N GLN A 615 -18.11 4.19 9.65
CA GLN A 615 -17.04 4.93 8.96
C GLN A 615 -17.40 5.21 7.50
N PHE A 616 -17.99 4.24 6.81
CA PHE A 616 -18.44 4.39 5.43
C PHE A 616 -19.53 5.46 5.32
N GLU A 617 -20.54 5.42 6.19
CA GLU A 617 -21.63 6.40 6.17
C GLU A 617 -21.12 7.82 6.40
N ARG A 618 -20.18 8.01 7.34
CA ARG A 618 -19.56 9.31 7.59
C ARG A 618 -18.83 9.84 6.36
N SER A 619 -18.03 9.01 5.69
CA SER A 619 -17.30 9.40 4.48
C SER A 619 -18.25 9.77 3.33
N GLN A 620 -19.33 9.00 3.14
CA GLN A 620 -20.35 9.30 2.13
C GLN A 620 -21.13 10.58 2.44
N LEU A 621 -21.47 10.82 3.71
CA LEU A 621 -22.12 12.06 4.16
C LEU A 621 -21.20 13.26 4.01
N GLU A 622 -19.92 13.13 4.35
CA GLU A 622 -18.93 14.20 4.15
C GLU A 622 -18.85 14.60 2.67
N TRP A 623 -18.85 13.61 1.78
CA TRP A 623 -18.85 13.84 0.35
C TRP A 623 -20.13 14.55 -0.13
N LEU A 624 -21.30 14.10 0.34
CA LEU A 624 -22.57 14.74 0.07
C LEU A 624 -22.55 16.20 0.51
N HIS A 625 -22.16 16.46 1.76
CA HIS A 625 -22.16 17.80 2.36
C HIS A 625 -21.18 18.74 1.65
N ALA A 626 -19.97 18.26 1.34
CA ALA A 626 -18.98 19.02 0.57
C ALA A 626 -19.54 19.39 -0.81
N SER A 627 -20.17 18.43 -1.49
CA SER A 627 -20.77 18.65 -2.81
C SER A 627 -21.93 19.65 -2.74
N LEU A 628 -22.78 19.60 -1.70
CA LEU A 628 -23.85 20.59 -1.49
C LEU A 628 -23.29 21.99 -1.23
N LEU A 629 -22.25 22.12 -0.42
CA LEU A 629 -21.58 23.41 -0.19
C LEU A 629 -20.96 23.95 -1.47
N ALA A 630 -20.28 23.11 -2.27
CA ALA A 630 -19.70 23.52 -3.55
C ALA A 630 -20.76 23.99 -4.55
N GLU A 631 -21.94 23.36 -4.57
CA GLU A 631 -23.01 23.72 -5.52
C GLU A 631 -23.86 24.91 -5.08
N LEU A 632 -24.11 25.05 -3.77
CA LEU A 632 -25.07 26.03 -3.25
C LEU A 632 -24.43 27.23 -2.58
N ALA A 633 -23.34 27.04 -1.84
CA ALA A 633 -22.67 28.11 -1.10
C ALA A 633 -21.47 28.69 -1.87
N PHE A 634 -20.72 27.84 -2.57
CA PHE A 634 -19.44 28.22 -3.20
C PHE A 634 -19.32 27.78 -4.67
N PRO A 635 -20.30 28.09 -5.53
CA PRO A 635 -20.30 27.66 -6.93
C PRO A 635 -19.06 28.14 -7.68
N GLY A 636 -18.24 27.17 -8.12
CA GLY A 636 -16.96 27.43 -8.79
C GLY A 636 -15.83 27.94 -7.89
N GLY A 637 -16.08 28.14 -6.59
CA GLY A 637 -15.04 28.38 -5.58
C GLY A 637 -14.45 27.07 -5.05
N LEU A 638 -15.29 26.03 -4.89
CA LEU A 638 -14.87 24.70 -4.48
C LEU A 638 -14.99 23.66 -5.60
N GLN A 639 -14.05 22.73 -5.62
CA GLN A 639 -14.11 21.48 -6.38
C GLN A 639 -14.05 20.32 -5.41
N VAL A 640 -15.01 19.41 -5.51
CA VAL A 640 -15.12 18.24 -4.61
C VAL A 640 -15.00 16.97 -5.42
N ASN A 641 -14.08 16.10 -5.00
CA ASN A 641 -13.92 14.77 -5.57
C ASN A 641 -14.01 13.72 -4.47
N TYR A 642 -14.67 12.60 -4.74
CA TYR A 642 -14.55 11.40 -3.93
C TYR A 642 -13.58 10.44 -4.59
N ARG A 643 -12.62 9.91 -3.84
CA ARG A 643 -11.64 8.95 -4.36
C ARG A 643 -11.63 7.71 -3.50
N THR A 644 -12.03 6.59 -4.08
CA THR A 644 -11.93 5.28 -3.46
C THR A 644 -10.47 4.93 -3.21
N ASN A 645 -10.19 4.47 -1.98
CA ASN A 645 -8.87 4.03 -1.56
C ASN A 645 -8.27 3.01 -2.54
N TYR A 646 -6.98 3.18 -2.84
CA TYR A 646 -6.28 2.31 -3.76
C TYR A 646 -5.96 0.98 -3.10
N VAL A 647 -6.29 -0.10 -3.81
CA VAL A 647 -5.84 -1.46 -3.49
C VAL A 647 -5.33 -2.06 -4.79
N ASP A 648 -4.19 -2.73 -4.74
CA ASP A 648 -3.61 -3.36 -5.92
C ASP A 648 -4.60 -4.38 -6.52
N HIS A 649 -4.90 -4.27 -7.81
CA HIS A 649 -5.90 -5.10 -8.49
C HIS A 649 -5.49 -6.58 -8.57
N ARG A 650 -4.24 -6.91 -8.27
CA ARG A 650 -3.75 -8.29 -8.14
C ARG A 650 -4.11 -8.90 -6.77
N LEU A 651 -4.32 -8.05 -5.76
CA LEU A 651 -4.75 -8.44 -4.42
C LEU A 651 -6.27 -8.47 -4.30
N SER A 652 -6.99 -7.58 -5.00
CA SER A 652 -8.44 -7.49 -4.87
C SER A 652 -9.06 -6.75 -6.05
N VAL A 653 -10.03 -7.35 -6.73
CA VAL A 653 -10.80 -6.67 -7.79
C VAL A 653 -11.66 -5.55 -7.18
N PRO A 654 -11.82 -4.35 -7.76
CA PRO A 654 -12.74 -3.34 -7.20
C PRO A 654 -14.19 -3.84 -7.07
N ARG A 655 -14.93 -3.46 -6.03
CA ARG A 655 -16.41 -3.62 -5.97
C ARG A 655 -17.06 -2.28 -5.63
N GLU A 656 -18.28 -2.08 -6.11
CA GLU A 656 -19.02 -0.81 -5.96
C GLU A 656 -20.37 -1.01 -5.25
N TRP A 657 -20.38 -1.87 -4.23
CA TRP A 657 -21.56 -2.13 -3.41
C TRP A 657 -21.25 -2.11 -1.92
N ARG A 658 -22.32 -2.01 -1.12
CA ARG A 658 -22.33 -2.16 0.33
C ARG A 658 -23.22 -3.34 0.70
N ASP A 659 -22.71 -4.25 1.51
CA ASP A 659 -23.45 -5.38 2.04
C ASP A 659 -23.83 -5.13 3.50
N VAL A 660 -25.11 -5.23 3.82
CA VAL A 660 -25.67 -5.11 5.18
C VAL A 660 -26.14 -6.48 5.65
N TYR A 661 -25.50 -7.00 6.69
CA TYR A 661 -25.66 -8.36 7.17
C TYR A 661 -26.90 -8.50 8.07
N ARG A 662 -27.56 -9.66 7.98
CA ARG A 662 -28.82 -9.94 8.68
C ARG A 662 -28.71 -11.19 9.54
N TYR A 663 -29.39 -11.12 10.67
CA TYR A 663 -29.41 -12.16 11.69
C TYR A 663 -30.84 -12.42 12.13
N ASP A 664 -31.12 -13.65 12.56
CA ASP A 664 -32.36 -13.96 13.25
C ASP A 664 -32.33 -13.46 14.72
N PRO A 665 -33.44 -13.56 15.48
CA PRO A 665 -33.47 -13.16 16.89
C PRO A 665 -32.49 -13.90 17.81
N LYS A 666 -31.97 -15.06 17.38
CA LYS A 666 -30.97 -15.84 18.12
C LYS A 666 -29.53 -15.47 17.73
N GLY A 667 -29.35 -14.49 16.83
CA GLY A 667 -28.04 -14.07 16.34
C GLY A 667 -27.47 -14.99 15.25
N GLN A 668 -28.26 -15.90 14.68
CA GLN A 668 -27.80 -16.74 13.58
C GLN A 668 -27.77 -15.94 12.27
N PHE A 669 -26.68 -16.02 11.52
CA PHE A 669 -26.57 -15.38 10.20
C PHE A 669 -27.58 -15.95 9.20
N ILE A 670 -28.40 -15.09 8.58
CA ILE A 670 -29.46 -15.50 7.64
C ILE A 670 -29.27 -14.95 6.22
N GLY A 671 -28.22 -14.15 5.99
CA GLY A 671 -27.88 -13.57 4.69
C GLY A 671 -27.62 -12.06 4.79
N TRP A 672 -27.66 -11.34 3.67
CA TRP A 672 -27.39 -9.90 3.62
C TRP A 672 -28.26 -9.19 2.59
N MET A 673 -28.27 -7.86 2.65
CA MET A 673 -28.81 -6.98 1.62
C MET A 673 -27.64 -6.26 0.96
N ARG A 674 -27.58 -6.33 -0.37
CA ARG A 674 -26.58 -5.63 -1.19
C ARG A 674 -27.19 -4.36 -1.76
N TYR A 675 -26.58 -3.24 -1.44
CA TYR A 675 -26.89 -1.90 -1.94
C TYR A 675 -25.89 -1.53 -3.04
N SER A 676 -26.39 -1.22 -4.23
CA SER A 676 -25.57 -0.79 -5.36
C SER A 676 -26.35 0.15 -6.30
N ALA A 677 -25.69 0.61 -7.36
CA ALA A 677 -26.35 1.38 -8.41
C ALA A 677 -27.47 0.63 -9.16
N THR A 678 -27.55 -0.70 -9.04
CA THR A 678 -28.61 -1.53 -9.64
C THR A 678 -29.77 -1.78 -8.67
N GLY A 679 -29.76 -1.16 -7.48
CA GLY A 679 -30.81 -1.29 -6.48
C GLY A 679 -30.42 -2.17 -5.29
N VAL A 680 -31.43 -2.56 -4.50
CA VAL A 680 -31.25 -3.37 -3.30
C VAL A 680 -31.58 -4.83 -3.59
N HIS A 681 -30.62 -5.72 -3.35
CA HIS A 681 -30.73 -7.15 -3.65
C HIS A 681 -30.57 -7.97 -2.37
N VAL A 682 -31.43 -8.96 -2.18
CA VAL A 682 -31.45 -9.76 -0.95
C VAL A 682 -30.80 -11.10 -1.20
N PHE A 683 -29.84 -11.48 -0.37
CA PHE A 683 -29.17 -12.78 -0.41
C PHE A 683 -29.49 -13.60 0.84
N ASN A 684 -29.67 -14.91 0.69
CA ASN A 684 -29.79 -15.83 1.83
C ASN A 684 -28.40 -16.20 2.40
N HIS A 685 -28.39 -17.03 3.45
CA HIS A 685 -27.17 -17.45 4.14
C HIS A 685 -26.20 -18.28 3.28
N GLU A 686 -26.66 -18.83 2.16
CA GLU A 686 -25.85 -19.58 1.19
C GLU A 686 -25.38 -18.73 0.01
N GLY A 687 -25.67 -17.42 0.02
CA GLY A 687 -25.32 -16.49 -1.06
C GLY A 687 -26.19 -16.59 -2.31
N LEU A 688 -27.40 -17.15 -2.19
CA LEU A 688 -28.38 -17.15 -3.28
C LEU A 688 -29.21 -15.87 -3.27
N LEU A 689 -29.38 -15.27 -4.46
CA LEU A 689 -30.22 -14.11 -4.69
C LEU A 689 -31.70 -14.47 -4.51
N ALA A 690 -32.43 -13.76 -3.67
CA ALA A 690 -33.84 -13.99 -3.43
C ALA A 690 -34.67 -13.75 -4.70
N VAL A 691 -35.38 -14.78 -5.13
CA VAL A 691 -36.39 -14.74 -6.22
C VAL A 691 -37.77 -14.58 -5.63
N GLU A 692 -38.08 -15.36 -4.59
CA GLU A 692 -39.36 -15.34 -3.90
C GLU A 692 -39.13 -15.33 -2.39
N ARG A 693 -39.96 -14.56 -1.68
CA ARG A 693 -39.92 -14.43 -0.22
C ARG A 693 -41.31 -14.65 0.36
N ASP A 694 -41.38 -15.28 1.52
CA ASP A 694 -42.63 -15.40 2.27
C ASP A 694 -43.00 -14.09 2.99
N LEU A 695 -44.16 -14.07 3.67
CA LEU A 695 -44.66 -12.90 4.41
C LEU A 695 -43.75 -12.45 5.57
N ARG A 696 -42.79 -13.28 5.99
CA ARG A 696 -41.79 -12.96 7.02
C ARG A 696 -40.49 -12.46 6.42
N GLY A 697 -40.38 -12.43 5.09
CA GLY A 697 -39.18 -12.04 4.36
C GLY A 697 -38.14 -13.16 4.22
N ARG A 698 -38.47 -14.41 4.57
CA ARG A 698 -37.59 -15.57 4.38
C ARG A 698 -37.55 -15.95 2.91
N VAL A 699 -36.38 -16.35 2.42
CA VAL A 699 -36.18 -16.69 1.00
C VAL A 699 -36.69 -18.11 0.73
N VAL A 700 -37.84 -18.25 0.06
CA VAL A 700 -38.42 -19.55 -0.31
C VAL A 700 -37.90 -20.04 -1.67
N LYS A 701 -37.43 -19.14 -2.54
CA LYS A 701 -36.69 -19.47 -3.76
C LYS A 701 -35.48 -18.55 -3.90
N GLY A 702 -34.29 -19.13 -4.00
CA GLY A 702 -33.02 -18.42 -4.19
C GLY A 702 -32.34 -18.82 -5.49
N ARG A 703 -31.71 -17.88 -6.19
CA ARG A 703 -30.99 -18.11 -7.46
C ARG A 703 -29.49 -18.01 -7.25
N VAL A 704 -28.75 -18.94 -7.85
CA VAL A 704 -27.28 -18.92 -7.85
C VAL A 704 -26.79 -17.65 -8.53
N VAL A 705 -25.70 -17.06 -8.04
CA VAL A 705 -25.04 -15.91 -8.68
C VAL A 705 -23.61 -16.24 -9.07
N ARG A 706 -23.12 -15.62 -10.14
CA ARG A 706 -21.73 -15.68 -10.58
C ARG A 706 -21.10 -14.31 -10.48
N TYR A 707 -19.87 -14.25 -9.99
CA TYR A 707 -19.07 -13.03 -9.94
C TYR A 707 -18.14 -12.98 -11.14
N LEU A 708 -18.28 -11.94 -11.95
CA LEU A 708 -17.59 -11.76 -13.21
C LEU A 708 -16.90 -10.40 -13.24
N ARG A 709 -15.86 -10.31 -14.05
CA ARG A 709 -15.15 -9.07 -14.32
C ARG A 709 -15.12 -8.84 -15.82
N ASP A 710 -15.62 -7.69 -16.26
CA ASP A 710 -15.62 -7.38 -17.69
C ASP A 710 -14.19 -7.21 -18.21
N PRO A 711 -13.88 -7.69 -19.43
CA PRO A 711 -12.57 -7.51 -20.03
C PRO A 711 -12.29 -6.03 -20.29
N VAL A 712 -11.01 -5.67 -20.33
CA VAL A 712 -10.63 -4.31 -20.70
C VAL A 712 -10.79 -4.13 -22.20
N LYS A 713 -11.28 -2.95 -22.62
CA LYS A 713 -11.22 -2.55 -24.03
C LYS A 713 -9.78 -2.11 -24.35
N GLY A 714 -9.10 -2.83 -25.23
CA GLY A 714 -7.74 -2.49 -25.69
C GLY A 714 -6.60 -3.10 -24.85
N LYS A 715 -5.38 -2.56 -24.99
CA LYS A 715 -4.15 -3.07 -24.37
C LYS A 715 -3.89 -2.46 -22.99
N ALA A 716 -4.78 -2.67 -22.02
CA ALA A 716 -4.50 -2.28 -20.64
C ALA A 716 -3.71 -3.39 -19.92
N PHE A 717 -2.63 -3.01 -19.23
CA PHE A 717 -1.81 -3.95 -18.46
C PHE A 717 -2.53 -4.49 -17.21
N LEU A 718 -3.33 -3.64 -16.56
CA LEU A 718 -4.21 -4.02 -15.46
C LEU A 718 -5.67 -3.78 -15.85
N ASN A 719 -6.54 -4.70 -15.49
CA ASN A 719 -7.97 -4.49 -15.62
C ASN A 719 -8.44 -3.59 -14.47
N PRO A 720 -9.14 -2.45 -14.73
CA PRO A 720 -9.70 -1.60 -13.69
C PRO A 720 -11.19 -1.83 -13.47
N ASN A 721 -11.87 -2.60 -14.33
CA ASN A 721 -13.31 -2.80 -14.25
C ASN A 721 -13.68 -3.44 -12.90
N PRO A 722 -14.75 -2.97 -12.25
CA PRO A 722 -15.22 -3.55 -11.00
C PRO A 722 -15.76 -4.96 -11.25
N LEU A 723 -15.80 -5.74 -10.16
CA LEU A 723 -16.51 -6.99 -10.11
C LEU A 723 -18.00 -6.70 -10.25
N ARG A 724 -18.71 -7.52 -11.03
CA ARG A 724 -20.17 -7.54 -11.09
C ARG A 724 -20.66 -8.93 -10.77
N TRP A 725 -21.87 -9.01 -10.23
CA TRP A 725 -22.55 -10.29 -10.05
C TRP A 725 -23.67 -10.43 -11.08
N VAL A 726 -23.89 -11.64 -11.56
CA VAL A 726 -24.98 -11.97 -12.48
C VAL A 726 -25.80 -13.14 -11.95
N PRO A 727 -27.13 -13.09 -12.09
CA PRO A 727 -27.96 -14.26 -11.85
C PRO A 727 -27.55 -15.43 -12.77
N GLY A 728 -27.45 -16.62 -12.20
CA GLY A 728 -27.36 -17.89 -12.93
C GLY A 728 -28.76 -18.41 -13.29
N GLU A 729 -28.79 -19.57 -13.95
CA GLU A 729 -30.05 -20.22 -14.35
C GLU A 729 -30.67 -20.97 -13.17
N THR A 730 -29.85 -21.61 -12.34
CA THR A 730 -30.31 -22.46 -11.24
C THR A 730 -31.03 -21.69 -10.12
N VAL A 731 -32.25 -22.17 -9.80
CA VAL A 731 -33.07 -21.73 -8.66
C VAL A 731 -33.23 -22.88 -7.67
N VAL A 732 -33.02 -22.59 -6.39
CA VAL A 732 -33.15 -23.52 -5.27
C VAL A 732 -34.35 -23.13 -4.42
N ALA A 733 -35.24 -24.09 -4.16
CA ALA A 733 -36.40 -23.90 -3.29
C ALA A 733 -36.09 -24.31 -1.84
N TYR A 734 -36.69 -23.61 -0.88
CA TYR A 734 -36.52 -23.85 0.56
C TYR A 734 -37.86 -24.06 1.27
N GLU A 735 -37.89 -25.02 2.19
CA GLU A 735 -38.96 -25.20 3.17
C GLU A 735 -38.44 -24.89 4.58
N PHE A 736 -39.34 -24.42 5.44
CA PHE A 736 -39.01 -24.00 6.80
C PHE A 736 -39.86 -24.80 7.80
N VAL A 737 -39.20 -25.45 8.77
CA VAL A 737 -39.85 -26.39 9.69
C VAL A 737 -40.79 -25.69 10.68
N GLY A 738 -40.58 -24.39 10.93
CA GLY A 738 -41.42 -23.65 11.87
C GLY A 738 -41.22 -22.14 11.83
N ARG A 739 -41.77 -21.48 12.84
CA ARG A 739 -41.77 -20.02 13.00
C ARG A 739 -40.36 -19.43 13.12
N ASP A 740 -39.50 -20.14 13.83
CA ASP A 740 -38.16 -19.68 14.22
C ASP A 740 -37.06 -20.25 13.33
N ASP A 741 -37.42 -21.02 12.31
CA ASP A 741 -36.50 -21.46 11.27
C ASP A 741 -36.40 -20.37 10.20
N TRP A 742 -35.22 -19.74 10.13
CA TRP A 742 -34.91 -18.66 9.19
C TRP A 742 -33.96 -19.08 8.06
N ARG A 743 -33.37 -20.27 8.14
CA ARG A 743 -32.45 -20.80 7.13
C ARG A 743 -33.14 -21.77 6.18
N GLY A 744 -34.10 -22.53 6.69
CA GLY A 744 -34.82 -23.54 5.93
C GLY A 744 -33.91 -24.67 5.46
N LYS A 745 -34.50 -25.63 4.75
CA LYS A 745 -33.79 -26.72 4.08
C LYS A 745 -34.09 -26.67 2.60
N ARG A 746 -33.09 -27.00 1.77
CA ARG A 746 -33.29 -27.12 0.31
C ARG A 746 -34.25 -28.28 0.04
N VAL A 747 -35.24 -28.06 -0.82
CA VAL A 747 -36.24 -29.08 -1.18
C VAL A 747 -36.38 -29.31 -2.68
N GLY A 748 -35.70 -28.51 -3.51
CA GLY A 748 -35.68 -28.71 -4.96
C GLY A 748 -34.69 -27.80 -5.68
N ILE A 749 -34.26 -28.24 -6.87
CA ILE A 749 -33.39 -27.49 -7.78
C ILE A 749 -34.12 -27.39 -9.13
N GLY A 750 -34.50 -26.17 -9.51
CA GLY A 750 -35.01 -25.84 -10.85
C GLY A 750 -33.90 -25.24 -11.72
N LYS A 751 -33.95 -25.50 -13.03
CA LYS A 751 -33.11 -24.81 -14.03
C LYS A 751 -33.82 -23.60 -14.58
#